data_AF-A0A545UAI3-F1
#
_entry.id   AF-A0A545UAI3-F1
#
_cell.length_a   1.000
_cell.length_b   1.000
_cell.length_c   1.000
_cell.angle_alpha   90.00
_cell.angle_beta   90.00
_cell.angle_gamma   90.00
#
_symmetry.space_group_name_H-M   'P 1'
#
loop_
_entity.id
_entity.type
_entity.pdbx_description
1 polymer ?
#
loop_
_entity_poly.entity_id
_entity_poly.type
_entity_poly.pdbx_seq_one_letter_code
_entity_poly.pdbx_strand_id
1 'polypeptide(L)'
;MTFISKTIPYLVLIIGAFFAFPPVSAAQIDTAACLKSQQEPIEQIKICNLLLENIANKKVPSNATQSEAFNTTTPNSREVNSQLADIHLKLMDLYTRQGNFTQASEIEKYIDVAFLDFLHAEQKLKFLRRKGILLYRQGSLPKALHVFQQAVNLARNNGNEILLAKALSDLGTAHLAMTQYPLALQAYRDSLELKEKFASPKSIAVTLNNLGSVFRKLDAWDQAEHYYTRAIAIYHQISDKNSEAHTRENLGLIKINQKEIDKAIQLYQESLAHFKQVNNQHASLRLMILLGNAALIKKDLVSAEKYLTEAELIELKLGTSDQSTALKLNLGKLLSQKGSFQQAEAMLLTGLTFAQNQNDKSNELKILQALVDSSTQYEQWEKALGYQRKFTLSKLSSFQENFDSLLARTRAEFEYDQQQKEIKLLNKENQINQLELTNQKSRTALLSLSLAILIIVTGLFIFWQRHKRQKLKDELEKEIAWHRNQFVKLGVSHNSLTTAFGQLKQAILIINNKQKVVFTNDAAAELFKVPLEKFNEITLSSLITDENEEFWKEWNSETELNHRIFREVKFSLNNAPYEFEMCVTSVNREEPVTILIISDSVSDSEMIPITALIPAAGFHQQLVDLMLSSVEAWEISTRSTRIELAEKSGIWRVSIDDGRLRTRSMDRYMSLKLLPKKPRWREVLRTAHFVLAECELESGTKQSLTKKLNLVSQHIRAEALI
;
A
#
# COMPACT_ATOMS: atom_id res chain seq x y z
N MET A 1 -23.63 -8.92 -48.16
CA MET A 1 -22.90 -9.90 -48.99
C MET A 1 -21.76 -10.44 -48.14
N THR A 2 -22.00 -11.47 -47.32
CA THR A 2 -21.75 -12.90 -47.65
C THR A 2 -20.35 -13.13 -48.18
N PHE A 3 -19.49 -13.79 -47.39
CA PHE A 3 -18.95 -15.11 -47.72
C PHE A 3 -18.31 -15.76 -46.47
N ILE A 4 -18.90 -16.91 -46.06
CA ILE A 4 -18.33 -18.02 -45.24
C ILE A 4 -18.11 -17.72 -43.73
N SER A 5 -18.88 -18.17 -42.73
CA SER A 5 -19.81 -19.31 -42.54
C SER A 5 -19.18 -20.72 -42.62
N LYS A 6 -19.14 -21.39 -41.44
CA LYS A 6 -18.84 -22.81 -41.13
C LYS A 6 -17.33 -23.07 -40.89
N THR A 7 -16.86 -23.19 -39.65
CA THR A 7 -17.05 -24.39 -38.81
C THR A 7 -17.15 -24.10 -37.29
N ILE A 8 -18.35 -24.44 -36.79
CA ILE A 8 -18.85 -24.83 -35.47
C ILE A 8 -17.89 -24.92 -34.25
N PRO A 9 -18.38 -24.49 -33.05
CA PRO A 9 -17.72 -24.62 -31.75
C PRO A 9 -17.62 -26.09 -31.29
N TYR A 10 -16.41 -26.62 -31.24
CA TYR A 10 -16.07 -27.87 -30.54
C TYR A 10 -14.72 -27.74 -29.82
N LEU A 11 -14.56 -26.68 -29.02
CA LEU A 11 -13.40 -26.52 -28.14
C LEU A 11 -13.77 -26.06 -26.71
N VAL A 12 -14.96 -26.46 -26.24
CA VAL A 12 -15.39 -26.35 -24.83
C VAL A 12 -15.63 -27.73 -24.20
N LEU A 13 -15.34 -28.83 -24.92
CA LEU A 13 -15.62 -30.19 -24.42
C LEU A 13 -14.46 -31.20 -24.51
N ILE A 14 -13.21 -30.76 -24.72
CA ILE A 14 -12.02 -31.65 -24.66
C ILE A 14 -10.82 -30.99 -23.93
N ILE A 15 -11.07 -30.22 -22.86
CA ILE A 15 -10.09 -29.98 -21.78
C ILE A 15 -10.77 -30.27 -20.42
N GLY A 16 -11.65 -31.27 -20.41
CA GLY A 16 -12.41 -31.74 -19.24
C GLY A 16 -12.21 -33.22 -18.93
N ALA A 17 -11.09 -33.82 -19.36
CA ALA A 17 -10.87 -35.27 -19.25
C ALA A 17 -9.41 -35.69 -18.95
N PHE A 18 -8.60 -34.85 -18.28
CA PHE A 18 -7.27 -35.28 -17.80
C PHE A 18 -6.90 -34.87 -16.36
N PHE A 19 -7.84 -34.35 -15.58
CA PHE A 19 -7.71 -34.22 -14.12
C PHE A 19 -8.98 -34.70 -13.40
N ALA A 20 -9.43 -35.90 -13.72
CA ALA A 20 -10.30 -36.66 -12.83
C ALA A 20 -9.40 -37.48 -11.89
N PHE A 21 -8.75 -36.80 -10.93
CA PHE A 21 -8.43 -37.51 -9.70
C PHE A 21 -9.78 -37.90 -9.08
N PRO A 22 -9.95 -39.14 -8.59
CA PRO A 22 -11.15 -39.46 -7.83
C PRO A 22 -11.24 -38.45 -6.67
N PRO A 23 -12.44 -38.06 -6.21
CA PRO A 23 -12.52 -37.42 -4.92
C PRO A 23 -11.87 -38.41 -3.95
N VAL A 24 -10.69 -38.09 -3.43
CA VAL A 24 -10.12 -38.83 -2.31
C VAL A 24 -11.15 -38.62 -1.21
N SER A 25 -11.97 -39.63 -0.98
CA SER A 25 -12.94 -39.68 0.11
C SER A 25 -12.21 -39.16 1.34
N ALA A 26 -12.78 -38.18 2.05
CA ALA A 26 -12.27 -37.73 3.32
C ALA A 26 -11.97 -38.97 4.16
N ALA A 27 -10.69 -39.34 4.26
CA ALA A 27 -10.29 -40.42 5.12
C ALA A 27 -10.59 -39.87 6.51
N GLN A 28 -11.70 -40.31 7.12
CA GLN A 28 -11.97 -40.08 8.52
C GLN A 28 -10.74 -40.58 9.27
N ILE A 29 -9.85 -39.67 9.63
CA ILE A 29 -8.76 -39.96 10.54
C ILE A 29 -9.47 -40.23 11.86
N ASP A 30 -9.49 -41.49 12.29
CA ASP A 30 -10.10 -41.89 13.55
C ASP A 30 -9.25 -41.38 14.73
N THR A 31 -9.37 -40.08 14.98
CA THR A 31 -8.72 -39.40 16.11
C THR A 31 -9.33 -39.78 17.44
N ALA A 32 -10.48 -40.49 17.44
CA ALA A 32 -11.19 -40.85 18.66
C ALA A 32 -10.37 -41.79 19.54
N ALA A 33 -9.57 -42.68 18.96
CA ALA A 33 -8.67 -43.56 19.70
C ALA A 33 -7.67 -42.77 20.58
N CYS A 34 -7.04 -41.72 20.06
CA CYS A 34 -6.13 -40.87 20.83
C CYS A 34 -6.89 -39.92 21.80
N LEU A 35 -7.98 -39.30 21.33
CA LEU A 35 -8.67 -38.25 22.09
C LEU A 35 -9.55 -38.79 23.23
N LYS A 36 -10.11 -40.00 23.07
CA LYS A 36 -11.03 -40.62 24.04
C LYS A 36 -10.41 -41.77 24.85
N SER A 37 -9.15 -42.16 24.60
CA SER A 37 -8.50 -43.22 25.37
C SER A 37 -8.49 -42.91 26.86
N GLN A 38 -8.86 -43.93 27.66
CA GLN A 38 -8.80 -43.93 29.12
C GLN A 38 -7.59 -44.72 29.67
N GLN A 39 -6.67 -45.14 28.79
CA GLN A 39 -5.46 -45.88 29.17
C GLN A 39 -4.48 -45.03 29.99
N GLU A 40 -3.43 -45.66 30.51
CA GLU A 40 -2.36 -44.95 31.21
C GLU A 40 -1.70 -43.89 30.30
N PRO A 41 -1.22 -42.75 30.84
CA PRO A 41 -0.70 -41.64 30.03
C PRO A 41 0.41 -42.04 29.05
N ILE A 42 1.24 -43.03 29.38
CA ILE A 42 2.32 -43.54 28.52
C ILE A 42 1.75 -44.23 27.27
N GLU A 43 0.69 -45.02 27.42
CA GLU A 43 0.02 -45.66 26.30
C GLU A 43 -0.73 -44.65 25.43
N GLN A 44 -1.37 -43.66 26.06
CA GLN A 44 -2.01 -42.56 25.32
C GLN A 44 -1.00 -41.80 24.44
N ILE A 45 0.21 -41.52 24.95
CA ILE A 45 1.28 -40.86 24.17
C ILE A 45 1.67 -41.71 22.97
N LYS A 46 1.89 -43.02 23.15
CA LYS A 46 2.23 -43.94 22.05
C LYS A 46 1.15 -43.92 20.96
N ILE A 47 -0.12 -44.03 21.34
CA ILE A 47 -1.25 -43.99 20.40
C ILE A 47 -1.27 -42.68 19.63
N CYS A 48 -1.14 -41.55 20.32
CA CYS A 48 -1.18 -40.24 19.68
C CYS A 48 0.01 -40.00 18.75
N ASN A 49 1.23 -40.43 19.10
CA ASN A 49 2.40 -40.33 18.23
C ASN A 49 2.28 -41.22 16.98
N LEU A 50 1.85 -42.48 17.13
CA LEU A 50 1.60 -43.38 15.99
C LEU A 50 0.55 -42.81 15.04
N LEU A 51 -0.47 -42.15 15.57
CA LEU A 51 -1.50 -41.52 14.77
C LEU A 51 -0.96 -40.30 14.01
N LEU A 52 -0.08 -39.49 14.62
CA LEU A 52 0.63 -38.40 13.93
C LEU A 52 1.52 -38.92 12.79
N GLU A 53 2.30 -39.97 13.02
CA GLU A 53 3.14 -40.59 11.99
C GLU A 53 2.30 -41.11 10.81
N ASN A 54 1.16 -41.76 11.09
CA ASN A 54 0.25 -42.23 10.05
C ASN A 54 -0.38 -41.10 9.23
N ILE A 55 -0.71 -39.96 9.86
CA ILE A 55 -1.22 -38.78 9.15
C ILE A 55 -0.12 -38.15 8.30
N ALA A 56 1.11 -38.05 8.81
CA ALA A 56 2.26 -37.54 8.07
C ALA A 56 2.55 -38.41 6.84
N ASN A 57 2.57 -39.73 6.99
CA ASN A 57 2.82 -40.67 5.90
C ASN A 57 1.72 -40.66 4.81
N LYS A 58 0.46 -40.35 5.17
CA LYS A 58 -0.64 -40.16 4.20
C LYS A 58 -0.58 -38.82 3.45
N LYS A 59 0.16 -37.82 3.95
CA LYS A 59 0.29 -36.49 3.34
C LYS A 59 1.43 -36.35 2.32
N VAL A 60 2.35 -37.32 2.21
CA VAL A 60 3.53 -37.22 1.33
C VAL A 60 3.30 -38.00 0.02
N PRO A 61 2.96 -37.34 -1.12
CA PRO A 61 3.34 -37.88 -2.41
C PRO A 61 4.86 -37.82 -2.52
N SER A 62 5.46 -38.86 -3.12
CA SER A 62 6.87 -39.25 -2.99
C SER A 62 7.93 -38.28 -3.57
N ASN A 63 7.71 -36.96 -3.63
CA ASN A 63 8.68 -35.98 -4.14
C ASN A 63 8.42 -34.51 -3.72
N ALA A 64 7.98 -34.22 -2.48
CA ALA A 64 7.87 -32.83 -2.01
C ALA A 64 8.56 -32.62 -0.66
N THR A 65 9.29 -31.51 -0.51
CA THR A 65 9.91 -31.11 0.76
C THR A 65 8.83 -30.67 1.76
N GLN A 66 9.05 -30.95 3.05
CA GLN A 66 8.05 -30.78 4.13
C GLN A 66 7.49 -29.35 4.29
N SER A 67 8.14 -28.33 3.71
CA SER A 67 7.67 -26.93 3.75
C SER A 67 6.70 -26.54 2.63
N GLU A 68 6.63 -27.29 1.52
CA GLU A 68 5.85 -26.89 0.33
C GLU A 68 4.41 -27.41 0.31
N ALA A 69 4.06 -28.38 1.15
CA ALA A 69 2.73 -29.01 1.16
C ALA A 69 1.61 -28.18 1.85
N PHE A 70 1.93 -27.04 2.47
CA PHE A 70 1.01 -26.33 3.37
C PHE A 70 0.21 -25.16 2.74
N ASN A 71 0.46 -24.80 1.48
CA ASN A 71 -0.14 -23.61 0.86
C ASN A 71 -1.42 -23.84 0.03
N THR A 72 -2.08 -25.00 0.15
CA THR A 72 -3.37 -25.23 -0.53
C THR A 72 -4.55 -25.04 0.43
N THR A 73 -5.24 -23.90 0.28
CA THR A 73 -6.49 -23.51 0.96
C THR A 73 -7.68 -24.29 0.42
N THR A 74 -7.63 -25.62 0.48
CA THR A 74 -8.80 -26.47 0.23
C THR A 74 -9.53 -26.76 1.54
N PRO A 75 -10.86 -26.91 1.56
CA PRO A 75 -11.62 -27.26 2.78
C PRO A 75 -11.07 -28.49 3.52
N ASN A 76 -10.54 -29.46 2.77
CA ASN A 76 -9.91 -30.68 3.31
C ASN A 76 -8.62 -30.40 4.12
N SER A 77 -7.84 -29.37 3.82
CA SER A 77 -6.60 -29.08 4.56
C SER A 77 -6.89 -28.47 5.94
N ARG A 78 -7.97 -27.68 6.05
CA ARG A 78 -8.38 -27.04 7.31
C ARG A 78 -8.88 -28.04 8.35
N GLU A 79 -9.70 -29.01 7.94
CA GLU A 79 -10.24 -30.02 8.86
C GLU A 79 -9.13 -30.95 9.38
N VAL A 80 -8.22 -31.37 8.51
CA VAL A 80 -7.05 -32.18 8.91
C VAL A 80 -6.12 -31.41 9.84
N ASN A 81 -5.89 -30.12 9.59
CA ASN A 81 -5.07 -29.29 10.49
C ASN A 81 -5.74 -29.06 11.85
N SER A 82 -7.08 -28.93 11.89
CA SER A 82 -7.85 -28.89 13.13
C SER A 82 -7.71 -30.17 13.95
N GLN A 83 -7.81 -31.34 13.31
CA GLN A 83 -7.63 -32.64 13.97
C GLN A 83 -6.21 -32.84 14.50
N LEU A 84 -5.19 -32.43 13.73
CA LEU A 84 -3.79 -32.44 14.17
C LEU A 84 -3.59 -31.55 15.40
N ALA A 85 -4.20 -30.36 15.42
CA ALA A 85 -4.13 -29.45 16.55
C ALA A 85 -4.66 -30.10 17.83
N ASP A 86 -5.81 -30.78 17.78
CA ASP A 86 -6.40 -31.43 18.94
C ASP A 86 -5.50 -32.56 19.49
N ILE A 87 -4.81 -33.30 18.62
CA ILE A 87 -3.83 -34.33 19.00
C ILE A 87 -2.60 -33.69 19.66
N HIS A 88 -2.03 -32.65 19.06
CA HIS A 88 -0.89 -31.93 19.65
C HIS A 88 -1.25 -31.32 21.01
N LEU A 89 -2.44 -30.72 21.13
CA LEU A 89 -2.95 -30.22 22.39
C LEU A 89 -3.09 -31.34 23.44
N LYS A 90 -3.54 -32.53 23.05
CA LYS A 90 -3.61 -33.69 23.95
C LYS A 90 -2.22 -34.16 24.37
N LEU A 91 -1.27 -34.29 23.45
CA LEU A 91 0.12 -34.69 23.75
C LEU A 91 0.82 -33.69 24.67
N MET A 92 0.65 -32.39 24.41
CA MET A 92 1.18 -31.33 25.25
C MET A 92 0.70 -31.47 26.71
N ASP A 93 -0.57 -31.80 26.93
CA ASP A 93 -1.14 -32.10 28.25
C ASP A 93 -0.48 -33.32 28.90
N LEU A 94 -0.35 -34.41 28.15
CA LEU A 94 0.19 -35.68 28.63
C LEU A 94 1.66 -35.53 29.04
N TYR A 95 2.49 -34.93 28.18
CA TYR A 95 3.90 -34.67 28.49
C TYR A 95 4.05 -33.70 29.68
N THR A 96 3.24 -32.64 29.73
CA THR A 96 3.26 -31.70 30.88
C THR A 96 2.89 -32.40 32.19
N ARG A 97 1.89 -33.30 32.18
CA ARG A 97 1.48 -34.07 33.36
C ARG A 97 2.55 -35.05 33.83
N GLN A 98 3.26 -35.68 32.89
CA GLN A 98 4.38 -36.58 33.19
C GLN A 98 5.65 -35.85 33.64
N GLY A 99 5.71 -34.52 33.51
CA GLY A 99 6.91 -33.74 33.80
C GLY A 99 7.93 -33.71 32.67
N ASN A 100 7.58 -34.23 31.49
CA ASN A 100 8.43 -34.16 30.29
C ASN A 100 8.28 -32.80 29.59
N PHE A 101 8.86 -31.77 30.20
CA PHE A 101 8.67 -30.38 29.76
C PHE A 101 9.37 -30.05 28.45
N THR A 102 10.42 -30.78 28.08
CA THR A 102 11.15 -30.60 26.81
C THR A 102 10.25 -30.97 25.63
N GLN A 103 9.67 -32.17 25.65
CA GLN A 103 8.74 -32.62 24.60
C GLN A 103 7.47 -31.76 24.55
N ALA A 104 6.94 -31.36 25.71
CA ALA A 104 5.81 -30.43 25.74
C ALA A 104 6.14 -29.07 25.09
N SER A 105 7.38 -28.58 25.27
CA SER A 105 7.84 -27.33 24.66
C SER A 105 8.10 -27.46 23.16
N GLU A 106 8.54 -28.63 22.69
CA GLU A 106 8.66 -28.91 21.25
C GLU A 106 7.30 -28.87 20.55
N ILE A 107 6.28 -29.46 21.17
CA ILE A 107 4.90 -29.37 20.66
C ILE A 107 4.39 -27.93 20.70
N GLU A 108 4.69 -27.19 21.77
CA GLU A 108 4.31 -25.78 21.87
C GLU A 108 4.92 -24.95 20.73
N LYS A 109 6.17 -25.20 20.35
CA LYS A 109 6.82 -24.57 19.19
C LYS A 109 6.23 -25.01 17.86
N TYR A 110 5.81 -26.26 17.74
CA TYR A 110 5.16 -26.78 16.53
C TYR A 110 3.84 -26.07 16.25
N ILE A 111 3.08 -25.75 17.29
CA ILE A 111 1.89 -24.88 17.20
C ILE A 111 2.37 -23.43 17.12
N ASP A 112 3.06 -23.09 16.02
CA ASP A 112 3.62 -21.77 15.77
C ASP A 112 2.54 -20.73 15.40
N VAL A 113 2.96 -19.50 15.14
CA VAL A 113 2.06 -18.39 14.79
C VAL A 113 1.29 -18.68 13.50
N ALA A 114 1.91 -19.33 12.52
CA ALA A 114 1.25 -19.67 11.26
C ALA A 114 0.18 -20.74 11.46
N PHE A 115 0.46 -21.78 12.26
CA PHE A 115 -0.50 -22.82 12.61
C PHE A 115 -1.65 -22.27 13.46
N LEU A 116 -1.36 -21.31 14.35
CA LEU A 116 -2.37 -20.62 15.16
C LEU A 116 -3.43 -19.94 14.28
N ASP A 117 -3.08 -19.34 13.15
CA ASP A 117 -4.06 -18.64 12.29
C ASP A 117 -5.14 -19.57 11.73
N PHE A 118 -4.85 -20.86 11.58
CA PHE A 118 -5.82 -21.86 11.12
C PHE A 118 -6.76 -22.36 12.22
N LEU A 119 -6.38 -22.21 13.49
CA LEU A 119 -7.16 -22.70 14.63
C LEU A 119 -8.42 -21.87 14.84
N HIS A 120 -9.53 -22.55 15.14
CA HIS A 120 -10.74 -21.90 15.60
C HIS A 120 -10.54 -21.31 17.00
N ALA A 121 -11.38 -20.34 17.38
CA ALA A 121 -11.27 -19.62 18.65
C ALA A 121 -11.16 -20.57 19.87
N GLU A 122 -11.99 -21.62 19.90
CA GLU A 122 -11.96 -22.62 20.98
C GLU A 122 -10.61 -23.35 21.09
N GLN A 123 -10.00 -23.73 19.97
CA GLN A 123 -8.69 -24.38 19.93
C GLN A 123 -7.58 -23.43 20.35
N LYS A 124 -7.62 -22.17 19.89
CA LYS A 124 -6.71 -21.11 20.35
C LYS A 124 -6.77 -20.95 21.87
N LEU A 125 -7.97 -20.92 22.45
CA LEU A 125 -8.13 -20.90 23.90
C LEU A 125 -7.53 -22.13 24.58
N LYS A 126 -7.84 -23.34 24.09
CA LYS A 126 -7.29 -24.58 24.65
C LYS A 126 -5.77 -24.57 24.61
N PHE A 127 -5.18 -24.11 23.52
CA PHE A 127 -3.74 -23.92 23.39
C PHE A 127 -3.18 -22.97 24.44
N LEU A 128 -3.71 -21.74 24.52
CA LEU A 128 -3.23 -20.74 25.49
C LEU A 128 -3.30 -21.29 26.92
N ARG A 129 -4.40 -21.95 27.29
CA ARG A 129 -4.51 -22.58 28.61
C ARG A 129 -3.44 -23.65 28.84
N ARG A 130 -3.20 -24.54 27.88
CA ARG A 130 -2.16 -25.59 28.00
C ARG A 130 -0.76 -24.99 28.06
N LYS A 131 -0.48 -23.95 27.27
CA LYS A 131 0.78 -23.19 27.31
C LYS A 131 1.00 -22.53 28.67
N GLY A 132 -0.02 -21.89 29.22
CA GLY A 132 0.05 -21.35 30.58
C GLY A 132 0.33 -22.43 31.62
N ILE A 133 -0.33 -23.61 31.53
CA ILE A 133 -0.07 -24.74 32.43
C ILE A 133 1.36 -25.26 32.29
N LEU A 134 1.88 -25.39 31.07
CA LEU A 134 3.28 -25.79 30.82
C LEU A 134 4.25 -24.81 31.49
N LEU A 135 4.09 -23.52 31.25
CA LEU A 135 4.93 -22.47 31.85
C LEU A 135 4.85 -22.46 33.38
N TYR A 136 3.64 -22.66 33.92
CA TYR A 136 3.42 -22.77 35.37
C TYR A 136 4.19 -23.96 35.94
N ARG A 137 4.12 -25.13 35.29
CA ARG A 137 4.79 -26.36 35.73
C ARG A 137 6.32 -26.28 35.58
N GLN A 138 6.81 -25.48 34.64
CA GLN A 138 8.24 -25.14 34.50
C GLN A 138 8.72 -24.10 35.54
N GLY A 139 7.84 -23.56 36.37
CA GLY A 139 8.17 -22.52 37.35
C GLY A 139 8.25 -21.10 36.79
N SER A 140 7.94 -20.88 35.50
CA SER A 140 7.90 -19.56 34.86
C SER A 140 6.59 -18.82 35.16
N LEU A 141 6.35 -18.52 36.44
CA LEU A 141 5.06 -18.00 36.93
C LEU A 141 4.61 -16.69 36.27
N PRO A 142 5.46 -15.65 36.08
CA PRO A 142 5.02 -14.41 35.42
C PRO A 142 4.57 -14.62 33.97
N LYS A 143 5.29 -15.46 33.21
CA LYS A 143 4.91 -15.81 31.83
C LYS A 143 3.60 -16.60 31.80
N ALA A 144 3.44 -17.56 32.72
CA ALA A 144 2.21 -18.32 32.84
C ALA A 144 1.00 -17.41 33.15
N LEU A 145 1.16 -16.46 34.08
CA LEU A 145 0.14 -15.49 34.45
C LEU A 145 -0.33 -14.69 33.24
N HIS A 146 0.61 -14.16 32.45
CA HIS A 146 0.28 -13.41 31.24
C HIS A 146 -0.47 -14.26 30.20
N VAL A 147 -0.01 -15.49 29.95
CA VAL A 147 -0.68 -16.40 29.00
C VAL A 147 -2.08 -16.79 29.49
N PHE A 148 -2.28 -16.98 30.80
CA PHE A 148 -3.61 -17.20 31.37
C PHE A 148 -4.51 -15.96 31.22
N GLN A 149 -3.97 -14.76 31.40
CA GLN A 149 -4.72 -13.52 31.17
C GLN A 149 -5.15 -13.37 29.70
N GLN A 150 -4.27 -13.74 28.76
CA GLN A 150 -4.63 -13.80 27.33
C GLN A 150 -5.77 -14.80 27.09
N ALA A 151 -5.71 -15.99 27.70
CA ALA A 151 -6.77 -16.99 27.60
C ALA A 151 -8.10 -16.48 28.17
N VAL A 152 -8.08 -15.80 29.33
CA VAL A 152 -9.27 -15.17 29.94
C VAL A 152 -9.87 -14.11 29.02
N ASN A 153 -9.04 -13.21 28.48
CA ASN A 153 -9.51 -12.15 27.58
C ASN A 153 -10.11 -12.73 26.29
N LEU A 154 -9.44 -13.73 25.70
CA LEU A 154 -9.94 -14.40 24.51
C LEU A 154 -11.25 -15.16 24.78
N ALA A 155 -11.40 -15.78 25.95
CA ALA A 155 -12.64 -16.45 26.34
C ALA A 155 -13.81 -15.49 26.52
N ARG A 156 -13.55 -14.36 27.19
CA ARG A 156 -14.54 -13.30 27.41
C ARG A 156 -15.02 -12.72 26.08
N ASN A 157 -14.09 -12.41 25.17
CA ASN A 157 -14.42 -11.83 23.86
C ASN A 157 -15.22 -12.78 22.97
N ASN A 158 -15.00 -14.08 23.08
CA ASN A 158 -15.72 -15.10 22.30
C ASN A 158 -17.00 -15.60 22.98
N GLY A 159 -17.34 -15.11 24.18
CA GLY A 159 -18.53 -15.55 24.92
C GLY A 159 -18.49 -17.02 25.37
N ASN A 160 -17.32 -17.65 25.45
CA ASN A 160 -17.20 -19.05 25.88
C ASN A 160 -17.06 -19.13 27.40
N GLU A 161 -18.19 -19.16 28.10
CA GLU A 161 -18.24 -19.13 29.57
C GLU A 161 -17.58 -20.35 30.23
N ILE A 162 -17.67 -21.53 29.61
CA ILE A 162 -17.04 -22.76 30.13
C ILE A 162 -15.52 -22.63 30.12
N LEU A 163 -14.93 -22.17 29.00
CA LEU A 163 -13.49 -21.99 28.90
C LEU A 163 -13.01 -20.77 29.68
N LEU A 164 -13.82 -19.72 29.79
CA LEU A 164 -13.56 -18.57 30.65
C LEU A 164 -13.43 -19.01 32.11
N ALA A 165 -14.39 -19.79 32.60
CA ALA A 165 -14.35 -20.29 33.97
C ALA A 165 -13.12 -21.16 34.23
N LYS A 166 -12.72 -22.00 33.26
CA LYS A 166 -11.49 -22.79 33.39
C LYS A 166 -10.22 -21.92 33.37
N ALA A 167 -10.14 -20.94 32.48
CA ALA A 167 -9.00 -20.01 32.42
C ALA A 167 -8.86 -19.16 33.70
N LEU A 168 -9.97 -18.73 34.31
CA LEU A 168 -9.99 -18.05 35.60
C LEU A 168 -9.49 -18.95 36.75
N SER A 169 -9.84 -20.24 36.75
CA SER A 169 -9.27 -21.21 37.71
C SER A 169 -7.75 -21.36 37.52
N ASP A 170 -7.27 -21.39 36.29
CA ASP A 170 -5.84 -21.49 36.00
C ASP A 170 -5.10 -20.22 36.48
N LEU A 171 -5.70 -19.04 36.23
CA LEU A 171 -5.21 -17.75 36.72
C LEU A 171 -5.15 -17.69 38.25
N GLY A 172 -6.20 -18.15 38.94
CA GLY A 172 -6.22 -18.24 40.40
C GLY A 172 -5.16 -19.19 40.95
N THR A 173 -4.86 -20.27 40.22
CA THR A 173 -3.78 -21.21 40.57
C THR A 173 -2.41 -20.53 40.45
N ALA A 174 -2.18 -19.76 39.38
CA ALA A 174 -0.96 -18.99 39.22
C ALA A 174 -0.77 -17.95 40.34
N HIS A 175 -1.80 -17.14 40.63
CA HIS A 175 -1.76 -16.18 41.74
C HIS A 175 -1.50 -16.84 43.09
N LEU A 176 -2.10 -18.00 43.35
CA LEU A 176 -1.87 -18.75 44.58
C LEU A 176 -0.39 -19.19 44.71
N ALA A 177 0.21 -19.71 43.63
CA ALA A 177 1.63 -20.06 43.63
C ALA A 177 2.56 -18.85 43.83
N MET A 178 2.11 -17.67 43.37
CA MET A 178 2.79 -16.40 43.58
C MET A 178 2.47 -15.76 44.93
N THR A 179 1.73 -16.44 45.82
CA THR A 179 1.31 -15.94 47.14
C THR A 179 0.45 -14.66 47.10
N GLN A 180 -0.16 -14.36 45.94
CA GLN A 180 -1.06 -13.23 45.74
C GLN A 180 -2.50 -13.64 46.11
N TYR A 181 -2.75 -13.91 47.39
CA TYR A 181 -4.01 -14.51 47.86
C TYR A 181 -5.27 -13.71 47.49
N PRO A 182 -5.32 -12.37 47.55
CA PRO A 182 -6.52 -11.61 47.16
C PRO A 182 -6.89 -11.82 45.68
N LEU A 183 -5.91 -11.80 44.78
CA LEU A 183 -6.11 -12.03 43.36
C LEU A 183 -6.52 -13.49 43.07
N ALA A 184 -5.93 -14.45 43.79
CA ALA A 184 -6.34 -15.85 43.71
C ALA A 184 -7.80 -16.05 44.13
N LEU A 185 -8.23 -15.43 45.25
CA LEU A 185 -9.61 -15.47 45.73
C LEU A 185 -10.58 -14.89 44.71
N GLN A 186 -10.26 -13.73 44.13
CA GLN A 186 -11.09 -13.10 43.10
C GLN A 186 -11.24 -14.02 41.88
N ALA A 187 -10.12 -14.49 41.31
CA ALA A 187 -10.15 -15.35 40.12
C ALA A 187 -10.91 -16.67 40.37
N TYR A 188 -10.76 -17.29 41.54
CA TYR A 188 -11.51 -18.49 41.88
C TYR A 188 -13.00 -18.23 42.14
N ARG A 189 -13.38 -17.09 42.72
CA ARG A 189 -14.79 -16.72 42.90
C ARG A 189 -15.48 -16.47 41.57
N ASP A 190 -14.86 -15.69 40.68
CA ASP A 190 -15.36 -15.44 39.33
C ASP A 190 -15.49 -16.77 38.55
N SER A 191 -14.51 -17.66 38.71
CA SER A 191 -14.54 -19.00 38.14
C SER A 191 -15.69 -19.85 38.70
N LEU A 192 -15.91 -19.80 40.01
CA LEU A 192 -16.97 -20.56 40.69
C LEU A 192 -18.36 -20.13 40.22
N GLU A 193 -18.60 -18.82 40.13
CA GLU A 193 -19.90 -18.28 39.69
C GLU A 193 -20.28 -18.79 38.28
N LEU A 194 -19.32 -18.80 37.36
CA LEU A 194 -19.54 -19.33 36.01
C LEU A 194 -19.71 -20.87 36.02
N LYS A 195 -18.94 -21.58 36.85
CA LYS A 195 -19.02 -23.04 36.95
C LYS A 195 -20.34 -23.51 37.52
N GLU A 196 -20.91 -22.80 38.49
CA GLU A 196 -22.22 -23.10 39.07
C GLU A 196 -23.35 -23.00 38.03
N LYS A 197 -23.18 -22.17 36.98
CA LYS A 197 -24.15 -22.05 35.88
C LYS A 197 -23.94 -23.09 34.76
N PHE A 198 -22.69 -23.36 34.37
CA PHE A 198 -22.41 -24.03 33.08
C PHE A 198 -21.43 -25.21 33.13
N ALA A 199 -20.89 -25.58 34.29
CA ALA A 199 -19.86 -26.61 34.39
C ALA A 199 -20.31 -27.88 35.13
N SER A 200 -19.49 -28.93 35.04
CA SER A 200 -19.74 -30.18 35.75
C SER A 200 -19.59 -30.02 37.27
N PRO A 201 -20.32 -30.79 38.09
CA PRO A 201 -20.17 -30.77 39.54
C PRO A 201 -18.72 -31.00 40.00
N LYS A 202 -17.99 -31.89 39.32
CA LYS A 202 -16.54 -32.10 39.56
C LYS A 202 -15.74 -30.81 39.42
N SER A 203 -16.02 -30.00 38.40
CA SER A 203 -15.30 -28.74 38.17
C SER A 203 -15.57 -27.70 39.25
N ILE A 204 -16.80 -27.69 39.80
CA ILE A 204 -17.21 -26.85 40.93
C ILE A 204 -16.47 -27.29 42.20
N ALA A 205 -16.48 -28.59 42.52
CA ALA A 205 -15.80 -29.16 43.69
C ALA A 205 -14.30 -28.86 43.71
N VAL A 206 -13.64 -28.94 42.55
CA VAL A 206 -12.21 -28.58 42.42
C VAL A 206 -11.97 -27.10 42.78
N THR A 207 -12.80 -26.18 42.27
CA THR A 207 -12.65 -24.75 42.59
C THR A 207 -12.95 -24.46 44.06
N LEU A 208 -13.97 -25.08 44.64
CA LEU A 208 -14.25 -24.97 46.08
C LEU A 208 -13.08 -25.47 46.93
N ASN A 209 -12.50 -26.63 46.58
CA ASN A 209 -11.30 -27.14 47.27
C ASN A 209 -10.11 -26.16 47.16
N ASN A 210 -9.93 -25.52 46.00
CA ASN A 210 -8.89 -24.51 45.82
C ASN A 210 -9.15 -23.26 46.67
N LEU A 211 -10.39 -22.76 46.71
CA LEU A 211 -10.78 -21.66 47.61
C LEU A 211 -10.50 -22.00 49.07
N GLY A 212 -10.86 -23.21 49.50
CA GLY A 212 -10.54 -23.72 50.84
C GLY A 212 -9.04 -23.69 51.12
N SER A 213 -8.21 -24.05 50.14
CA SER A 213 -6.75 -23.97 50.25
C SER A 213 -6.24 -22.53 50.38
N VAL A 214 -6.83 -21.57 49.66
CA VAL A 214 -6.44 -20.15 49.79
C VAL A 214 -6.81 -19.62 51.18
N PHE A 215 -8.03 -19.88 51.67
CA PHE A 215 -8.42 -19.45 53.02
C PHE A 215 -7.59 -20.11 54.10
N ARG A 216 -7.24 -21.39 53.93
CA ARG A 216 -6.32 -22.09 54.85
C ARG A 216 -4.94 -21.45 54.88
N LYS A 217 -4.42 -20.93 53.76
CA LYS A 217 -3.14 -20.22 53.70
C LYS A 217 -3.18 -18.81 54.32
N LEU A 218 -4.39 -18.26 54.49
CA LEU A 218 -4.67 -17.01 55.18
C LEU A 218 -5.05 -17.22 56.66
N ASP A 219 -4.95 -18.45 57.17
CA ASP A 219 -5.40 -18.84 58.51
C ASP A 219 -6.88 -18.52 58.80
N ALA A 220 -7.68 -18.40 57.73
CA ALA A 220 -9.12 -18.16 57.78
C ALA A 220 -9.88 -19.49 57.84
N TRP A 221 -9.79 -20.14 59.01
CA TRP A 221 -10.18 -21.54 59.22
C TRP A 221 -11.65 -21.83 58.93
N ASP A 222 -12.57 -20.96 59.37
CA ASP A 222 -14.02 -21.18 59.20
C ASP A 222 -14.44 -21.09 57.73
N GLN A 223 -13.86 -20.15 56.98
CA GLN A 223 -14.07 -20.07 55.54
C GLN A 223 -13.47 -21.29 54.83
N ALA A 224 -12.26 -21.72 55.21
CA ALA A 224 -11.64 -22.90 54.64
C ALA A 224 -12.51 -24.16 54.85
N GLU A 225 -13.02 -24.36 56.07
CA GLU A 225 -13.97 -25.42 56.41
C GLU A 225 -15.24 -25.35 55.55
N HIS A 226 -15.86 -24.17 55.42
CA HIS A 226 -17.05 -23.98 54.60
C HIS A 226 -16.84 -24.48 53.16
N TYR A 227 -15.74 -24.06 52.52
CA TYR A 227 -15.44 -24.45 51.14
C TYR A 227 -15.07 -25.93 51.00
N TYR A 228 -14.27 -26.48 51.92
CA TYR A 228 -13.91 -27.90 51.90
C TYR A 228 -15.13 -28.80 52.12
N THR A 229 -16.03 -28.43 53.04
CA THR A 229 -17.26 -29.19 53.31
C THR A 229 -18.18 -29.22 52.10
N ARG A 230 -18.36 -28.07 51.42
CA ARG A 230 -19.11 -28.01 50.15
C ARG A 230 -18.46 -28.88 49.06
N ALA A 231 -17.13 -28.85 48.93
CA ALA A 231 -16.41 -29.69 47.97
C ALA A 231 -16.57 -31.19 48.26
N ILE A 232 -16.47 -31.61 49.52
CA ILE A 232 -16.69 -33.00 49.97
C ILE A 232 -18.10 -33.46 49.61
N ALA A 233 -19.12 -32.65 49.88
CA ALA A 233 -20.51 -32.99 49.55
C ALA A 233 -20.69 -33.27 48.05
N ILE A 234 -20.09 -32.45 47.19
CA ILE A 234 -20.16 -32.66 45.74
C ILE A 234 -19.35 -33.89 45.31
N TYR A 235 -18.12 -34.08 45.81
CA TYR A 235 -17.33 -35.27 45.49
C TYR A 235 -18.03 -36.56 45.90
N HIS A 236 -18.71 -36.54 47.04
CA HIS A 236 -19.54 -37.63 47.51
C HIS A 236 -20.70 -37.93 46.54
N GLN A 237 -21.44 -36.89 46.11
CA GLN A 237 -22.56 -37.03 45.17
C GLN A 237 -22.14 -37.62 43.81
N ILE A 238 -20.93 -37.30 43.33
CA ILE A 238 -20.40 -37.83 42.07
C ILE A 238 -19.53 -39.09 42.24
N SER A 239 -19.49 -39.66 43.44
CA SER A 239 -18.68 -40.85 43.77
C SER A 239 -17.17 -40.71 43.48
N ASP A 240 -16.61 -39.50 43.55
CA ASP A 240 -15.17 -39.25 43.40
C ASP A 240 -14.46 -39.43 44.76
N LYS A 241 -14.34 -40.69 45.19
CA LYS A 241 -13.79 -41.05 46.51
C LYS A 241 -12.35 -40.62 46.73
N ASN A 242 -11.54 -40.61 45.67
CA ASN A 242 -10.15 -40.14 45.75
C ASN A 242 -10.09 -38.65 46.10
N SER A 243 -10.86 -37.81 45.41
CA SER A 243 -10.86 -36.37 45.67
C SER A 243 -11.54 -36.06 47.02
N GLU A 244 -12.62 -36.78 47.36
CA GLU A 244 -13.28 -36.71 48.67
C GLU A 244 -12.28 -36.96 49.82
N ALA A 245 -11.49 -38.03 49.73
CA ALA A 245 -10.50 -38.39 50.75
C ALA A 245 -9.38 -37.34 50.90
N HIS A 246 -8.87 -36.78 49.80
CA HIS A 246 -7.88 -35.70 49.87
C HIS A 246 -8.48 -34.40 50.45
N THR A 247 -9.72 -34.08 50.14
CA THR A 247 -10.37 -32.90 50.73
C THR A 247 -10.66 -33.09 52.22
N ARG A 248 -11.03 -34.31 52.65
CA ARG A 248 -11.16 -34.66 54.08
C ARG A 248 -9.84 -34.55 54.84
N GLU A 249 -8.73 -34.95 54.22
CA GLU A 249 -7.38 -34.76 54.78
C GLU A 249 -7.13 -33.26 55.05
N ASN A 250 -7.44 -32.38 54.09
CA ASN A 250 -7.31 -30.93 54.30
C ASN A 250 -8.24 -30.42 55.41
N LEU A 251 -9.49 -30.90 55.47
CA LEU A 251 -10.43 -30.54 56.53
C LEU A 251 -9.95 -31.02 57.91
N GLY A 252 -9.32 -32.19 58.00
CA GLY A 252 -8.71 -32.69 59.23
C GLY A 252 -7.68 -31.72 59.79
N LEU A 253 -6.86 -31.10 58.94
CA LEU A 253 -5.91 -30.07 59.36
C LEU A 253 -6.62 -28.82 59.90
N ILE A 254 -7.74 -28.41 59.29
CA ILE A 254 -8.56 -27.31 59.82
C ILE A 254 -9.07 -27.64 61.22
N LYS A 255 -9.56 -28.88 61.41
CA LYS A 255 -10.07 -29.35 62.71
C LYS A 255 -9.00 -29.41 63.79
N ILE A 256 -7.75 -29.76 63.45
CA ILE A 256 -6.61 -29.65 64.39
C ILE A 256 -6.44 -28.19 64.85
N ASN A 257 -6.46 -27.22 63.94
CA ASN A 257 -6.27 -25.80 64.28
C ASN A 257 -7.44 -25.22 65.10
N GLN A 258 -8.66 -25.70 64.85
CA GLN A 258 -9.85 -25.39 65.65
C GLN A 258 -9.90 -26.15 67.00
N LYS A 259 -8.87 -26.95 67.32
CA LYS A 259 -8.77 -27.79 68.53
C LYS A 259 -9.82 -28.91 68.61
N GLU A 260 -10.46 -29.26 67.50
CA GLU A 260 -11.41 -30.38 67.38
C GLU A 260 -10.69 -31.68 66.98
N ILE A 261 -9.80 -32.15 67.85
CA ILE A 261 -8.84 -33.22 67.53
C ILE A 261 -9.52 -34.54 67.19
N ASP A 262 -10.60 -34.90 67.88
CA ASP A 262 -11.33 -36.15 67.62
C ASP A 262 -11.97 -36.17 66.22
N LYS A 263 -12.52 -35.04 65.78
CA LYS A 263 -13.05 -34.89 64.41
C LYS A 263 -11.94 -34.99 63.37
N ALA A 264 -10.77 -34.42 63.64
CA ALA A 264 -9.61 -34.55 62.76
C ALA A 264 -9.16 -36.02 62.61
N ILE A 265 -9.08 -36.76 63.73
CA ILE A 265 -8.74 -38.19 63.73
C ILE A 265 -9.75 -38.98 62.90
N GLN A 266 -11.05 -38.74 63.09
CA GLN A 266 -12.10 -39.41 62.30
C GLN A 266 -11.91 -39.15 60.80
N LEU A 267 -11.74 -37.89 60.39
CA LEU A 267 -11.55 -37.51 58.99
C LEU A 267 -10.30 -38.19 58.38
N TYR A 268 -9.19 -38.21 59.12
CA TYR A 268 -7.98 -38.88 58.66
C TYR A 268 -8.15 -40.40 58.55
N GLN A 269 -8.85 -41.04 59.49
CA GLN A 269 -9.15 -42.48 59.45
C GLN A 269 -10.02 -42.84 58.24
N GLU A 270 -11.05 -42.04 57.95
CA GLU A 270 -11.90 -42.23 56.76
C GLU A 270 -11.09 -42.12 55.46
N SER A 271 -10.23 -41.10 55.34
CA SER A 271 -9.34 -40.95 54.18
C SER A 271 -8.34 -42.10 54.08
N LEU A 272 -7.80 -42.56 55.21
CA LEU A 272 -6.82 -43.65 55.25
C LEU A 272 -7.44 -44.96 54.81
N ALA A 273 -8.67 -45.26 55.24
CA ALA A 273 -9.40 -46.45 54.83
C ALA A 273 -9.53 -46.52 53.30
N HIS A 274 -9.89 -45.40 52.67
CA HIS A 274 -9.96 -45.29 51.21
C HIS A 274 -8.58 -45.51 50.55
N PHE A 275 -7.53 -44.82 51.01
CA PHE A 275 -6.20 -44.97 50.40
C PHE A 275 -5.55 -46.35 50.61
N LYS A 276 -5.87 -47.03 51.72
CA LYS A 276 -5.53 -48.46 51.90
C LYS A 276 -6.26 -49.32 50.87
N GLN A 277 -7.55 -49.08 50.63
CA GLN A 277 -8.33 -49.84 49.65
C GLN A 277 -7.79 -49.71 48.21
N VAL A 278 -7.35 -48.51 47.82
CA VAL A 278 -6.75 -48.26 46.50
C VAL A 278 -5.22 -48.49 46.46
N ASN A 279 -4.65 -49.11 47.50
CA ASN A 279 -3.21 -49.42 47.63
C ASN A 279 -2.28 -48.21 47.43
N ASN A 280 -2.71 -47.00 47.79
CA ASN A 280 -1.88 -45.80 47.72
C ASN A 280 -1.00 -45.69 48.98
N GLN A 281 0.21 -46.25 48.90
CA GLN A 281 1.15 -46.30 50.03
C GLN A 281 1.63 -44.91 50.46
N HIS A 282 1.93 -43.99 49.54
CA HIS A 282 2.36 -42.63 49.90
C HIS A 282 1.26 -41.84 50.63
N ALA A 283 0.01 -41.93 50.18
CA ALA A 283 -1.11 -41.30 50.87
C ALA A 283 -1.36 -41.93 52.25
N SER A 284 -1.25 -43.26 52.33
CA SER A 284 -1.36 -43.98 53.60
C SER A 284 -0.27 -43.58 54.59
N LEU A 285 0.99 -43.46 54.14
CA LEU A 285 2.11 -42.97 54.95
C LEU A 285 1.83 -41.57 55.52
N ARG A 286 1.44 -40.62 54.66
CA ARG A 286 1.12 -39.25 55.10
C ARG A 286 0.01 -39.23 56.14
N LEU A 287 -1.08 -39.97 55.91
CA LEU A 287 -2.21 -40.01 56.84
C LEU A 287 -1.87 -40.69 58.16
N MET A 288 -1.02 -41.73 58.16
CA MET A 288 -0.52 -42.32 59.41
C MET A 288 0.31 -41.33 60.23
N ILE A 289 1.16 -40.55 59.57
CA ILE A 289 1.93 -39.49 60.24
C ILE A 289 1.00 -38.41 60.82
N LEU A 290 -0.04 -38.01 60.08
CA LEU A 290 -1.04 -37.03 60.54
C LEU A 290 -1.87 -37.57 61.72
N LEU A 291 -2.26 -38.84 61.69
CA LEU A 291 -2.95 -39.53 62.80
C LEU A 291 -2.05 -39.63 64.03
N GLY A 292 -0.78 -39.99 63.85
CA GLY A 292 0.21 -40.01 64.93
C GLY A 292 0.38 -38.62 65.56
N ASN A 293 0.47 -37.57 64.74
CA ASN A 293 0.52 -36.19 65.22
C ASN A 293 -0.74 -35.79 66.02
N ALA A 294 -1.93 -36.10 65.49
CA ALA A 294 -3.19 -35.82 66.17
C ALA A 294 -3.30 -36.55 67.52
N ALA A 295 -2.87 -37.81 67.57
CA ALA A 295 -2.82 -38.59 68.80
C ALA A 295 -1.82 -38.00 69.83
N LEU A 296 -0.65 -37.52 69.38
CA LEU A 296 0.30 -36.80 70.24
C LEU A 296 -0.27 -35.51 70.82
N ILE A 297 -1.04 -34.75 70.04
CA ILE A 297 -1.73 -33.54 70.52
C ILE A 297 -2.77 -33.92 71.59
N LYS A 298 -3.47 -35.05 71.40
CA LYS A 298 -4.43 -35.60 72.37
C LYS A 298 -3.75 -36.25 73.60
N LYS A 299 -2.41 -36.39 73.59
CA LYS A 299 -1.63 -37.15 74.58
C LYS A 299 -2.01 -38.64 74.65
N ASP A 300 -2.57 -39.19 73.58
CA ASP A 300 -2.80 -40.63 73.43
C ASP A 300 -1.52 -41.27 72.84
N LEU A 301 -0.56 -41.55 73.73
CA LEU A 301 0.75 -42.08 73.35
C LEU A 301 0.66 -43.48 72.73
N VAL A 302 -0.32 -44.29 73.14
CA VAL A 302 -0.50 -45.65 72.64
C VAL A 302 -0.93 -45.62 71.18
N SER A 303 -1.95 -44.81 70.85
CA SER A 303 -2.37 -44.64 69.46
C SER A 303 -1.29 -43.95 68.62
N ALA A 304 -0.61 -42.95 69.16
CA ALA A 304 0.48 -42.26 68.48
C ALA A 304 1.60 -43.22 68.08
N GLU A 305 2.05 -44.07 69.02
CA GLU A 305 3.06 -45.09 68.78
C GLU A 305 2.61 -46.08 67.70
N LYS A 306 1.37 -46.58 67.80
CA LYS A 306 0.81 -47.47 66.78
C LYS A 306 0.87 -46.85 65.38
N TYR A 307 0.35 -45.64 65.20
CA TYR A 307 0.31 -45.00 63.88
C TYR A 307 1.70 -44.69 63.34
N LEU A 308 2.63 -44.23 64.18
CA LEU A 308 3.98 -43.88 63.75
C LEU A 308 4.84 -45.11 63.43
N THR A 309 4.68 -46.22 64.17
CA THR A 309 5.34 -47.49 63.82
C THR A 309 4.77 -48.08 62.52
N GLU A 310 3.46 -48.00 62.29
CA GLU A 310 2.87 -48.36 60.99
C GLU A 310 3.43 -47.47 59.87
N ALA A 311 3.62 -46.17 60.11
CA ALA A 311 4.25 -45.26 59.15
C ALA A 311 5.71 -45.63 58.84
N GLU A 312 6.53 -45.96 59.85
CA GLU A 312 7.90 -46.44 59.65
C GLU A 312 7.96 -47.69 58.77
N LEU A 313 7.04 -48.64 58.98
CA LEU A 313 6.95 -49.85 58.15
C LEU A 313 6.58 -49.55 56.69
N ILE A 314 5.71 -48.57 56.45
CA ILE A 314 5.37 -48.15 55.08
C ILE A 314 6.56 -47.43 54.44
N GLU A 315 7.22 -46.52 55.16
CA GLU A 315 8.41 -45.81 54.68
C GLU A 315 9.53 -46.80 54.30
N LEU A 316 9.78 -47.81 55.14
CA LEU A 316 10.75 -48.87 54.85
C LEU A 316 10.43 -49.63 53.56
N LYS A 317 9.15 -49.89 53.29
CA LYS A 317 8.70 -50.56 52.05
C LYS A 317 8.85 -49.68 50.81
N LEU A 318 8.68 -48.36 50.96
CA LEU A 318 8.86 -47.40 49.88
C LEU A 318 10.34 -47.17 49.55
N GLY A 319 11.23 -47.37 50.53
CA GLY A 319 12.68 -47.33 50.35
C GLY A 319 13.28 -45.96 50.64
N THR A 320 14.56 -45.77 50.25
CA THR A 320 15.35 -44.59 50.61
C THR A 320 14.84 -43.27 50.00
N SER A 321 14.00 -43.34 48.96
CA SER A 321 13.40 -42.17 48.30
C SER A 321 12.38 -41.43 49.17
N ASP A 322 11.81 -42.07 50.21
CA ASP A 322 10.66 -41.56 50.95
C ASP A 322 10.96 -41.25 52.42
N GLN A 323 12.22 -40.92 52.76
CA GLN A 323 12.59 -40.56 54.13
C GLN A 323 11.89 -39.27 54.61
N SER A 324 10.86 -39.44 55.45
CA SER A 324 9.98 -38.38 55.88
C SER A 324 10.53 -37.60 57.07
N THR A 325 10.78 -36.31 56.85
CA THR A 325 11.10 -35.33 57.91
C THR A 325 9.96 -35.23 58.93
N ALA A 326 8.71 -35.30 58.46
CA ALA A 326 7.53 -35.25 59.31
C ALA A 326 7.38 -36.50 60.19
N LEU A 327 7.77 -37.68 59.70
CA LEU A 327 7.78 -38.90 60.52
C LEU A 327 8.79 -38.77 61.66
N LYS A 328 10.04 -38.40 61.35
CA LYS A 328 11.10 -38.17 62.35
C LYS A 328 10.72 -37.12 63.38
N LEU A 329 10.10 -36.02 62.94
CA LEU A 329 9.55 -35.00 63.84
C LEU A 329 8.56 -35.60 64.85
N ASN A 330 7.58 -36.38 64.37
CA ASN A 330 6.55 -36.94 65.24
C ASN A 330 7.06 -38.09 66.11
N LEU A 331 7.98 -38.93 65.62
CA LEU A 331 8.69 -39.93 66.45
C LEU A 331 9.51 -39.27 67.55
N GLY A 332 10.24 -38.19 67.23
CA GLY A 332 10.96 -37.41 68.23
C GLY A 332 10.04 -36.82 69.30
N LYS A 333 8.89 -36.27 68.90
CA LYS A 333 7.85 -35.81 69.85
C LYS A 333 7.29 -36.93 70.71
N LEU A 334 7.02 -38.11 70.12
CA LEU A 334 6.56 -39.29 70.86
C LEU A 334 7.59 -39.70 71.92
N LEU A 335 8.86 -39.85 71.53
CA LEU A 335 9.95 -40.21 72.45
C LEU A 335 10.11 -39.18 73.56
N SER A 336 9.98 -37.90 73.24
CA SER A 336 10.02 -36.81 74.22
C SER A 336 8.85 -36.89 75.22
N GLN A 337 7.63 -37.18 74.76
CA GLN A 337 6.49 -37.37 75.67
C GLN A 337 6.56 -38.67 76.49
N LYS A 338 7.30 -39.68 76.04
CA LYS A 338 7.52 -40.96 76.75
C LYS A 338 8.59 -40.93 77.84
N GLY A 339 9.35 -39.84 78.01
CA GLY A 339 10.44 -39.79 79.00
C GLY A 339 11.85 -39.89 78.39
N SER A 340 11.98 -40.21 77.11
CA SER A 340 13.24 -40.64 76.50
C SER A 340 13.98 -39.48 75.82
N PHE A 341 14.45 -38.51 76.61
CA PHE A 341 15.06 -37.27 76.12
C PHE A 341 16.19 -37.49 75.11
N GLN A 342 17.19 -38.34 75.40
CA GLN A 342 18.34 -38.54 74.51
C GLN A 342 17.93 -39.16 73.16
N GLN A 343 16.98 -40.10 73.17
CA GLN A 343 16.47 -40.72 71.94
C GLN A 343 15.64 -39.72 71.13
N ALA A 344 14.82 -38.92 71.80
CA ALA A 344 14.04 -37.86 71.17
C ALA A 344 14.95 -36.84 70.48
N GLU A 345 15.99 -36.38 71.17
CA GLU A 345 16.97 -35.44 70.64
C GLU A 345 17.69 -36.01 69.42
N ALA A 346 18.19 -37.26 69.49
CA ALA A 346 18.84 -37.91 68.36
C ALA A 346 17.91 -38.03 67.13
N MET A 347 16.65 -38.41 67.36
CA MET A 347 15.65 -38.54 66.29
C MET A 347 15.33 -37.18 65.64
N LEU A 348 15.14 -36.14 66.46
CA LEU A 348 14.87 -34.78 65.98
C LEU A 348 16.07 -34.18 65.25
N LEU A 349 17.30 -34.35 65.74
CA LEU A 349 18.51 -33.90 65.06
C LEU A 349 18.69 -34.61 63.72
N THR A 350 18.38 -35.90 63.64
CA THR A 350 18.35 -36.63 62.37
C THR A 350 17.30 -36.03 61.45
N GLY A 351 16.08 -35.77 61.93
CA GLY A 351 15.05 -35.08 61.15
C GLY A 351 15.50 -33.70 60.66
N LEU A 352 16.23 -32.96 61.49
CA LEU A 352 16.73 -31.62 61.17
C LEU A 352 17.72 -31.65 60.01
N THR A 353 18.67 -32.59 60.01
CA THR A 353 19.63 -32.72 58.89
C THR A 353 18.91 -33.10 57.59
N PHE A 354 17.89 -33.95 57.66
CA PHE A 354 17.05 -34.24 56.50
C PHE A 354 16.30 -33.01 55.97
N ALA A 355 15.69 -32.24 56.86
CA ALA A 355 14.98 -31.02 56.47
C ALA A 355 15.94 -30.00 55.81
N GLN A 356 17.15 -29.85 56.33
CA GLN A 356 18.17 -28.98 55.76
C GLN A 356 18.66 -29.47 54.39
N ASN A 357 18.91 -30.77 54.23
CA ASN A 357 19.32 -31.36 52.95
C ASN A 357 18.24 -31.25 51.87
N GLN A 358 16.96 -31.32 52.27
CA GLN A 358 15.81 -31.15 51.37
C GLN A 358 15.42 -29.68 51.17
N ASN A 359 16.09 -28.74 51.85
CA ASN A 359 15.73 -27.32 51.93
C ASN A 359 14.26 -27.08 52.38
N ASP A 360 13.74 -27.94 53.25
CA ASP A 360 12.38 -27.85 53.82
C ASP A 360 12.38 -26.98 55.08
N LYS A 361 12.36 -25.66 54.87
CA LYS A 361 12.34 -24.66 55.96
C LYS A 361 11.15 -24.81 56.91
N SER A 362 10.00 -25.29 56.42
CA SER A 362 8.81 -25.47 57.25
C SER A 362 9.04 -26.55 58.31
N ASN A 363 9.55 -27.73 57.90
CA ASN A 363 9.84 -28.78 58.86
C ASN A 363 11.11 -28.51 59.68
N GLU A 364 12.10 -27.81 59.12
CA GLU A 364 13.27 -27.32 59.87
C GLU A 364 12.83 -26.53 61.12
N LEU A 365 11.93 -25.56 60.94
CA LEU A 365 11.41 -24.74 62.04
C LEU A 365 10.58 -25.55 63.05
N LYS A 366 9.73 -26.47 62.58
CA LYS A 366 8.93 -27.34 63.47
C LYS A 366 9.80 -28.28 64.30
N ILE A 367 10.89 -28.79 63.74
CA ILE A 367 11.85 -29.66 64.42
C ILE A 367 12.66 -28.88 65.44
N LEU A 368 13.16 -27.69 65.08
CA LEU A 368 13.84 -26.81 66.02
C LEU A 368 12.94 -26.43 67.18
N GLN A 369 11.66 -26.13 66.93
CA GLN A 369 10.69 -25.90 68.00
C GLN A 369 10.52 -27.14 68.89
N ALA A 370 10.38 -28.34 68.30
CA ALA A 370 10.27 -29.57 69.08
C ALA A 370 11.53 -29.87 69.92
N LEU A 371 12.71 -29.52 69.42
CA LEU A 371 13.97 -29.61 70.17
C LEU A 371 13.97 -28.64 71.36
N VAL A 372 13.53 -27.39 71.16
CA VAL A 372 13.37 -26.41 72.25
C VAL A 372 12.38 -26.91 73.29
N ASP A 373 11.20 -27.36 72.86
CA ASP A 373 10.15 -27.85 73.75
C ASP A 373 10.64 -29.04 74.59
N SER A 374 11.27 -30.02 73.92
CA SER A 374 11.84 -31.20 74.57
C SER A 374 12.95 -30.83 75.55
N SER A 375 13.92 -30.00 75.15
CA SER A 375 15.00 -29.57 76.05
C SER A 375 14.49 -28.76 77.24
N THR A 376 13.44 -27.95 77.06
CA THR A 376 12.81 -27.19 78.14
C THR A 376 12.08 -28.12 79.11
N GLN A 377 11.34 -29.10 78.61
CA GLN A 377 10.63 -30.09 79.42
C GLN A 377 11.56 -30.89 80.35
N TYR A 378 12.78 -31.19 79.90
CA TYR A 378 13.78 -31.94 80.66
C TYR A 378 14.87 -31.05 81.28
N GLU A 379 14.59 -29.76 81.45
CA GLU A 379 15.45 -28.78 82.14
C GLU A 379 16.88 -28.66 81.56
N GLN A 380 17.04 -28.97 80.28
CA GLN A 380 18.30 -28.85 79.55
C GLN A 380 18.47 -27.42 79.00
N TRP A 381 18.58 -26.44 79.90
CA TRP A 381 18.52 -25.00 79.57
C TRP A 381 19.55 -24.54 78.54
N GLU A 382 20.79 -25.04 78.63
CA GLU A 382 21.85 -24.68 77.69
C GLU A 382 21.52 -25.16 76.26
N LYS A 383 21.05 -26.40 76.14
CA LYS A 383 20.61 -26.97 74.86
C LYS A 383 19.37 -26.24 74.33
N ALA A 384 18.39 -25.98 75.18
CA ALA A 384 17.18 -25.24 74.83
C ALA A 384 17.53 -23.85 74.26
N LEU A 385 18.44 -23.11 74.92
CA LEU A 385 18.92 -21.82 74.42
C LEU A 385 19.68 -21.96 73.09
N GLY A 386 20.51 -22.98 72.93
CA GLY A 386 21.21 -23.29 71.68
C GLY A 386 20.24 -23.56 70.52
N TYR A 387 19.22 -24.38 70.75
CA TYR A 387 18.17 -24.66 69.76
C TYR A 387 17.29 -23.45 69.48
N GLN A 388 16.97 -22.64 70.48
CA GLN A 388 16.21 -21.40 70.32
C GLN A 388 16.94 -20.37 69.45
N ARG A 389 18.27 -20.26 69.60
CA ARG A 389 19.11 -19.44 68.72
C ARG A 389 19.05 -19.94 67.28
N LYS A 390 19.20 -21.25 67.05
CA LYS A 390 19.08 -21.86 65.72
C LYS A 390 17.69 -21.63 65.10
N PHE A 391 16.62 -21.79 65.89
CA PHE A 391 15.24 -21.51 65.48
C PHE A 391 15.10 -20.06 65.01
N THR A 392 15.58 -19.11 65.80
CA THR A 392 15.48 -17.68 65.49
C THR A 392 16.26 -17.32 64.23
N LEU A 393 17.47 -17.85 64.07
CA LEU A 393 18.29 -17.66 62.87
C LEU A 393 17.64 -18.27 61.62
N SER A 394 17.14 -19.49 61.72
CA SER A 394 16.43 -20.17 60.63
C SER A 394 15.16 -19.43 60.24
N LYS A 395 14.39 -18.92 61.22
CA LYS A 395 13.17 -18.14 60.99
C LYS A 395 13.48 -16.81 60.29
N LEU A 396 14.55 -16.12 60.71
CA LEU A 396 15.00 -14.88 60.07
C LEU A 396 15.47 -15.14 58.63
N SER A 397 16.28 -16.18 58.41
CA SER A 397 16.73 -16.60 57.08
C SER A 397 15.55 -16.95 56.17
N SER A 398 14.55 -17.69 56.66
CA SER A 398 13.33 -18.00 55.89
C SER A 398 12.53 -16.74 55.55
N PHE A 399 12.45 -15.76 56.46
CA PHE A 399 11.80 -14.48 56.18
C PHE A 399 12.55 -13.70 55.09
N GLN A 400 13.89 -13.64 55.17
CA GLN A 400 14.74 -12.99 54.16
C GLN A 400 14.58 -13.66 52.79
N GLU A 401 14.66 -15.00 52.72
CA GLU A 401 14.44 -15.75 51.47
C GLU A 401 13.06 -15.48 50.86
N ASN A 402 12.00 -15.43 51.68
CA ASN A 402 10.66 -15.11 51.21
C ASN A 402 10.57 -13.67 50.68
N PHE A 403 11.19 -12.71 51.37
CA PHE A 403 11.24 -11.31 50.94
C PHE A 403 12.02 -11.16 49.63
N ASP A 404 13.19 -11.78 49.52
CA ASP A 404 14.02 -11.78 48.32
C ASP A 404 13.31 -12.46 47.15
N SER A 405 12.61 -13.58 47.41
CA SER A 405 11.79 -14.25 46.39
C SER A 405 10.64 -13.36 45.92
N LEU A 406 9.97 -12.64 46.82
CA LEU A 406 8.93 -11.68 46.47
C LEU A 406 9.49 -10.52 45.63
N LEU A 407 10.64 -9.97 46.01
CA LEU A 407 11.30 -8.91 45.29
C LEU A 407 11.75 -9.37 43.89
N ALA A 408 12.33 -10.56 43.79
CA ALA A 408 12.73 -11.17 42.51
C ALA A 408 11.53 -11.42 41.60
N ARG A 409 10.42 -11.95 42.14
CA ARG A 409 9.17 -12.13 41.37
C ARG A 409 8.61 -10.80 40.89
N THR A 410 8.56 -9.79 41.75
CA THR A 410 8.07 -8.44 41.40
C THR A 410 8.92 -7.79 40.31
N ARG A 411 10.25 -7.95 40.39
CA ARG A 411 11.17 -7.48 39.33
C ARG A 411 10.95 -8.23 38.02
N ALA A 412 10.83 -9.55 38.07
CA ALA A 412 10.58 -10.35 36.88
C ALA A 412 9.23 -10.03 36.22
N GLU A 413 8.17 -9.77 37.02
CA GLU A 413 6.89 -9.25 36.53
C GLU A 413 7.07 -7.90 35.83
N PHE A 414 7.77 -6.96 36.46
CA PHE A 414 8.02 -5.64 35.89
C PHE A 414 8.82 -5.71 34.57
N GLU A 415 9.92 -6.45 34.55
CA GLU A 415 10.75 -6.64 33.34
C GLU A 415 9.96 -7.28 32.21
N TYR A 416 9.17 -8.31 32.52
CA TYR A 416 8.32 -8.96 31.54
C TYR A 416 7.25 -8.00 30.99
N ASP A 417 6.63 -7.19 31.85
CA ASP A 417 5.68 -6.16 31.42
C ASP A 417 6.33 -5.10 30.52
N GLN A 418 7.57 -4.71 30.80
CA GLN A 418 8.33 -3.81 29.91
C GLN A 418 8.57 -4.45 28.55
N GLN A 419 9.05 -5.70 28.51
CA GLN A 419 9.25 -6.44 27.26
C GLN A 419 7.95 -6.57 26.46
N GLN A 420 6.81 -6.84 27.11
CA GLN A 420 5.52 -6.91 26.43
C GLN A 420 5.09 -5.56 25.85
N LYS A 421 5.33 -4.46 26.56
CA LYS A 421 5.08 -3.11 26.04
C LYS A 421 5.95 -2.81 24.82
N GLU A 422 7.23 -3.17 24.87
CA GLU A 422 8.17 -3.00 23.75
C GLU A 422 7.75 -3.83 22.54
N ILE A 423 7.43 -5.12 22.71
CA ILE A 423 6.90 -5.97 21.63
C ILE A 423 5.63 -5.37 21.02
N LYS A 424 4.73 -4.83 21.85
CA LYS A 424 3.51 -4.18 21.38
C LYS A 424 3.81 -2.92 20.58
N LEU A 425 4.78 -2.12 21.01
CA LEU A 425 5.23 -0.91 20.30
C LEU A 425 5.85 -1.30 18.94
N LEU A 426 6.79 -2.25 18.93
CA LEU A 426 7.41 -2.76 17.71
C LEU A 426 6.38 -3.33 16.72
N ASN A 427 5.37 -4.05 17.21
CA ASN A 427 4.29 -4.54 16.35
C ASN A 427 3.46 -3.40 15.75
N LYS A 428 3.24 -2.31 16.50
CA LYS A 428 2.55 -1.12 15.99
C LYS A 428 3.39 -0.37 14.97
N GLU A 429 4.68 -0.21 15.22
CA GLU A 429 5.63 0.36 14.26
C GLU A 429 5.69 -0.48 12.97
N ASN A 430 5.77 -1.81 13.08
CA ASN A 430 5.71 -2.69 11.92
C ASN A 430 4.41 -2.54 11.12
N GLN A 431 3.26 -2.40 11.80
CA GLN A 431 1.98 -2.12 11.12
C GLN A 431 2.00 -0.78 10.37
N ILE A 432 2.55 0.27 10.98
CA ILE A 432 2.70 1.59 10.35
C ILE A 432 3.61 1.47 9.12
N ASN A 433 4.77 0.82 9.24
CA ASN A 433 5.71 0.61 8.14
C ASN A 433 5.09 -0.17 6.98
N GLN A 434 4.27 -1.19 7.27
CA GLN A 434 3.53 -1.93 6.24
C GLN A 434 2.50 -1.07 5.51
N LEU A 435 1.78 -0.20 6.24
CA LEU A 435 0.83 0.75 5.66
C LEU A 435 1.55 1.81 4.82
N GLU A 436 2.68 2.34 5.30
CA GLU A 436 3.51 3.27 4.55
C GLU A 436 4.02 2.65 3.25
N LEU A 437 4.52 1.42 3.30
CA LEU A 437 4.99 0.70 2.11
C LEU A 437 3.83 0.48 1.11
N THR A 438 2.65 0.12 1.60
CA THR A 438 1.45 -0.04 0.76
C THR A 438 1.03 1.27 0.12
N ASN A 439 1.07 2.37 0.88
CA ASN A 439 0.75 3.70 0.38
C ASN A 439 1.80 4.19 -0.64
N GLN A 440 3.09 3.95 -0.38
CA GLN A 440 4.16 4.24 -1.34
C GLN A 440 3.96 3.46 -2.64
N LYS A 441 3.68 2.15 -2.59
CA LYS A 441 3.37 1.33 -3.77
C LYS A 441 2.14 1.86 -4.53
N SER A 442 1.11 2.30 -3.82
CA SER A 442 -0.08 2.88 -4.42
C SER A 442 0.22 4.22 -5.10
N ARG A 443 1.03 5.08 -4.47
CA ARG A 443 1.50 6.35 -5.06
C ARG A 443 2.35 6.13 -6.30
N THR A 444 3.31 5.19 -6.26
CA THR A 444 4.15 4.89 -7.43
C THR A 444 3.34 4.26 -8.57
N ALA A 445 2.33 3.43 -8.26
CA ALA A 445 1.40 2.91 -9.25
C ALA A 445 0.51 3.99 -9.88
N LEU A 446 0.03 4.96 -9.10
CA LEU A 446 -0.73 6.10 -9.62
C LEU A 446 0.14 6.99 -10.51
N LEU A 447 1.38 7.26 -10.09
CA LEU A 447 2.34 8.02 -10.90
C LEU A 447 2.66 7.29 -12.22
N SER A 448 2.91 5.97 -12.18
CA SER A 448 3.18 5.20 -13.39
C SER A 448 1.96 5.12 -14.32
N LEU A 449 0.75 5.00 -13.77
CA LEU A 449 -0.49 5.06 -14.55
C LEU A 449 -0.68 6.45 -15.17
N SER A 450 -0.44 7.53 -14.42
CA SER A 450 -0.53 8.90 -14.94
C SER A 450 0.46 9.15 -16.07
N LEU A 451 1.69 8.61 -15.96
CA LEU A 451 2.70 8.68 -16.99
C LEU A 451 2.28 7.88 -18.23
N ALA A 452 1.71 6.68 -18.05
CA ALA A 452 1.19 5.88 -19.16
C ALA A 452 0.06 6.60 -19.90
N ILE A 453 -0.88 7.22 -19.17
CA ILE A 453 -1.95 8.04 -19.76
C ILE A 453 -1.37 9.22 -20.52
N LEU A 454 -0.38 9.92 -19.95
CA LEU A 454 0.30 11.05 -20.61
C LEU A 454 0.96 10.60 -21.93
N ILE A 455 1.62 9.44 -21.93
CA ILE A 455 2.23 8.86 -23.14
C ILE A 455 1.16 8.53 -24.19
N ILE A 456 0.02 7.96 -23.80
CA ILE A 456 -1.08 7.66 -24.71
C ILE A 456 -1.69 8.95 -25.29
N VAL A 457 -1.96 9.95 -24.46
CA VAL A 457 -2.54 11.24 -24.89
C VAL A 457 -1.60 11.97 -25.83
N THR A 458 -0.31 12.02 -25.51
CA THR A 458 0.71 12.62 -26.38
C THR A 458 0.84 11.87 -27.71
N GLY A 459 0.82 10.53 -27.68
CA GLY A 459 0.79 9.71 -28.89
C GLY A 459 -0.42 9.98 -29.79
N LEU A 460 -1.63 10.04 -29.20
CA LEU A 460 -2.87 10.36 -29.92
C LEU A 460 -2.84 11.79 -30.49
N PHE A 461 -2.30 12.76 -29.75
CA PHE A 461 -2.16 14.13 -30.22
C PHE A 461 -1.22 14.23 -31.43
N ILE A 462 -0.06 13.57 -31.37
CA ILE A 462 0.90 13.53 -32.49
C ILE A 462 0.24 12.87 -33.71
N PHE A 463 -0.46 11.76 -33.52
CA PHE A 463 -1.19 11.07 -34.59
C PHE A 463 -2.26 11.97 -35.23
N TRP A 464 -3.09 12.62 -34.40
CA TRP A 464 -4.10 13.56 -34.86
C TRP A 464 -3.49 14.75 -35.61
N GLN A 465 -2.40 15.31 -35.11
CA GLN A 465 -1.70 16.43 -35.76
C GLN A 465 -1.11 16.02 -37.12
N ARG A 466 -0.54 14.82 -37.22
CA ARG A 466 -0.08 14.26 -38.51
C ARG A 466 -1.24 14.06 -39.47
N HIS A 467 -2.34 13.47 -39.03
CA HIS A 467 -3.52 13.26 -39.86
C HIS A 467 -4.13 14.57 -40.35
N LYS A 468 -4.21 15.60 -39.50
CA LYS A 468 -4.68 16.94 -39.88
C LYS A 468 -3.76 17.59 -40.93
N ARG A 469 -2.44 17.49 -40.76
CA ARG A 469 -1.46 18.00 -41.74
C ARG A 469 -1.59 17.30 -43.09
N GLN A 470 -1.82 15.98 -43.09
CA GLN A 470 -2.02 15.19 -44.30
C GLN A 470 -3.26 15.69 -45.08
N LYS A 471 -4.40 15.81 -44.40
CA LYS A 471 -5.64 16.31 -45.03
C LYS A 471 -5.48 17.71 -45.62
N LEU A 472 -4.83 18.61 -44.88
CA LEU A 472 -4.59 19.97 -45.35
C LEU A 472 -3.69 19.98 -46.59
N LYS A 473 -2.66 19.12 -46.62
CA LYS A 473 -1.79 18.97 -47.79
C LYS A 473 -2.58 18.49 -49.02
N ASP A 474 -3.45 17.50 -48.85
CA ASP A 474 -4.28 16.98 -49.93
C ASP A 474 -5.28 18.04 -50.46
N GLU A 475 -5.82 18.89 -49.59
CA GLU A 475 -6.68 20.03 -49.98
C GLU A 475 -5.90 21.10 -50.74
N LEU A 476 -4.73 21.51 -50.25
CA LEU A 476 -3.83 22.43 -50.94
C LEU A 476 -3.38 21.90 -52.30
N GLU A 477 -3.08 20.60 -52.42
CA GLU A 477 -2.73 19.99 -53.70
C GLU A 477 -3.89 20.04 -54.70
N LYS A 478 -5.12 19.85 -54.24
CA LYS A 478 -6.33 20.02 -55.08
C LYS A 478 -6.54 21.48 -55.49
N GLU A 479 -6.32 22.42 -54.57
CA GLU A 479 -6.47 23.86 -54.83
C GLU A 479 -5.39 24.36 -55.81
N ILE A 480 -4.13 23.94 -55.63
CA ILE A 480 -3.03 24.20 -56.58
C ILE A 480 -3.34 23.58 -57.94
N ALA A 481 -3.86 22.35 -57.99
CA ALA A 481 -4.26 21.72 -59.25
C ALA A 481 -5.40 22.48 -59.94
N TRP A 482 -6.38 22.97 -59.17
CA TRP A 482 -7.46 23.82 -59.68
C TRP A 482 -6.91 25.13 -60.24
N HIS A 483 -6.06 25.84 -59.50
CA HIS A 483 -5.44 27.09 -59.95
C HIS A 483 -4.54 26.90 -61.17
N ARG A 484 -3.75 25.83 -61.24
CA ARG A 484 -2.97 25.50 -62.44
C ARG A 484 -3.86 25.31 -63.67
N ASN A 485 -5.02 24.69 -63.49
CA ASN A 485 -5.99 24.49 -64.56
C ASN A 485 -6.72 25.79 -64.96
N GLN A 486 -6.93 26.70 -64.00
CA GLN A 486 -7.43 28.07 -64.29
C GLN A 486 -6.36 28.93 -64.98
N PHE A 487 -5.09 28.82 -64.60
CA PHE A 487 -3.96 29.52 -65.23
C PHE A 487 -3.77 29.12 -66.69
N VAL A 488 -3.92 27.83 -67.01
CA VAL A 488 -3.90 27.34 -68.41
C VAL A 488 -5.04 27.95 -69.25
N LYS A 489 -6.16 28.34 -68.62
CA LYS A 489 -7.29 29.03 -69.29
C LYS A 489 -7.14 30.55 -69.37
N LEU A 490 -6.18 31.13 -68.67
CA LEU A 490 -5.95 32.59 -68.57
C LEU A 490 -4.61 33.04 -69.17
N GLY A 491 -3.95 32.20 -69.98
CA GLY A 491 -2.78 32.61 -70.74
C GLY A 491 -3.04 33.88 -71.56
N VAL A 492 -2.17 34.88 -71.40
CA VAL A 492 -2.19 36.19 -72.06
C VAL A 492 -2.56 36.04 -73.53
N SER A 493 -3.70 36.61 -73.96
CA SER A 493 -4.11 36.53 -75.36
C SER A 493 -3.12 37.31 -76.23
N HIS A 494 -2.45 36.62 -77.16
CA HIS A 494 -1.57 37.23 -78.16
C HIS A 494 -2.27 38.43 -78.84
N ASN A 495 -3.57 38.29 -79.16
CA ASN A 495 -4.39 39.36 -79.75
C ASN A 495 -4.40 40.69 -78.98
N SER A 496 -4.36 40.68 -77.65
CA SER A 496 -4.41 41.92 -76.85
C SER A 496 -3.10 42.70 -76.93
N LEU A 497 -1.95 42.01 -77.01
CA LEU A 497 -0.64 42.65 -77.18
C LEU A 497 -0.45 43.15 -78.62
N THR A 498 -0.91 42.38 -79.61
CA THR A 498 -0.90 42.83 -81.02
C THR A 498 -1.75 44.09 -81.22
N THR A 499 -2.90 44.18 -80.53
CA THR A 499 -3.78 45.38 -80.59
C THR A 499 -3.14 46.60 -79.92
N ALA A 500 -2.38 46.40 -78.83
CA ALA A 500 -1.79 47.50 -78.05
C ALA A 500 -0.48 48.04 -78.66
N PHE A 501 0.37 47.18 -79.23
CA PHE A 501 1.73 47.54 -79.65
C PHE A 501 2.03 47.31 -81.13
N GLY A 502 1.14 46.63 -81.88
CA GLY A 502 1.37 46.24 -83.27
C GLY A 502 1.53 47.41 -84.25
N GLN A 503 0.82 48.53 -84.02
CA GLN A 503 0.85 49.70 -84.91
C GLN A 503 1.90 50.77 -84.52
N LEU A 504 2.71 50.52 -83.48
CA LEU A 504 3.73 51.48 -83.07
C LEU A 504 4.90 51.46 -84.06
N LYS A 505 5.40 52.66 -84.41
CA LYS A 505 6.58 52.82 -85.29
C LYS A 505 7.90 52.44 -84.62
N GLN A 506 7.93 52.34 -83.29
CA GLN A 506 9.11 51.95 -82.52
C GLN A 506 9.22 50.42 -82.49
N ALA A 507 10.42 49.88 -82.68
CA ALA A 507 10.66 48.45 -82.54
C ALA A 507 10.62 48.05 -81.05
N ILE A 508 9.75 47.10 -80.70
CA ILE A 508 9.54 46.67 -79.31
C ILE A 508 9.72 45.15 -79.20
N LEU A 509 10.52 44.72 -78.22
CA LEU A 509 10.63 43.33 -77.78
C LEU A 509 10.25 43.21 -76.31
N ILE A 510 9.43 42.21 -75.99
CA ILE A 510 9.03 41.90 -74.61
C ILE A 510 9.58 40.53 -74.24
N ILE A 511 10.39 40.46 -73.19
CA ILE A 511 11.08 39.25 -72.74
C ILE A 511 10.68 38.86 -71.31
N ASN A 512 10.58 37.56 -71.03
CA ASN A 512 10.29 37.06 -69.67
C ASN A 512 11.55 36.83 -68.82
N ASN A 513 11.36 36.40 -67.58
CA ASN A 513 12.43 36.05 -66.63
C ASN A 513 13.37 34.91 -67.08
N LYS A 514 12.99 34.11 -68.09
CA LYS A 514 13.85 33.11 -68.74
C LYS A 514 14.58 33.67 -69.96
N GLN A 515 14.56 35.00 -70.13
CA GLN A 515 15.14 35.74 -71.25
C GLN A 515 14.55 35.38 -72.61
N LYS A 516 13.36 34.76 -72.68
CA LYS A 516 12.71 34.41 -73.94
C LYS A 516 11.83 35.54 -74.43
N VAL A 517 11.86 35.85 -75.72
CA VAL A 517 10.91 36.80 -76.32
C VAL A 517 9.50 36.21 -76.27
N VAL A 518 8.59 36.93 -75.62
CA VAL A 518 7.17 36.57 -75.45
C VAL A 518 6.28 37.36 -76.41
N PHE A 519 6.74 38.53 -76.86
CA PHE A 519 6.04 39.36 -77.85
C PHE A 519 7.00 40.29 -78.62
N THR A 520 6.68 40.57 -79.89
CA THR A 520 7.36 41.52 -80.78
C THR A 520 6.32 42.22 -81.66
N ASN A 521 6.62 43.42 -82.20
CA ASN A 521 5.74 44.15 -83.12
C ASN A 521 6.28 44.23 -84.55
N ASP A 522 5.45 44.74 -85.48
CA ASP A 522 5.78 44.81 -86.91
C ASP A 522 7.05 45.65 -87.17
N ALA A 523 7.22 46.75 -86.43
CA ALA A 523 8.40 47.61 -86.52
C ALA A 523 9.70 46.89 -86.12
N ALA A 524 9.66 46.00 -85.10
CA ALA A 524 10.82 45.18 -84.75
C ALA A 524 11.10 44.09 -85.78
N ALA A 525 10.05 43.46 -86.34
CA ALA A 525 10.20 42.48 -87.41
C ALA A 525 10.83 43.08 -88.68
N GLU A 526 10.45 44.33 -89.02
CA GLU A 526 11.03 45.09 -90.12
C GLU A 526 12.48 45.52 -89.82
N LEU A 527 12.74 46.06 -88.62
CA LEU A 527 14.07 46.50 -88.20
C LEU A 527 15.09 45.35 -88.23
N PHE A 528 14.72 44.17 -87.73
CA PHE A 528 15.60 43.00 -87.68
C PHE A 528 15.53 42.10 -88.92
N LYS A 529 14.60 42.38 -89.86
CA LYS A 529 14.35 41.54 -91.05
C LYS A 529 14.08 40.07 -90.71
N VAL A 530 13.37 39.81 -89.61
CA VAL A 530 12.98 38.46 -89.15
C VAL A 530 11.45 38.34 -89.13
N PRO A 531 10.86 37.22 -89.63
CA PRO A 531 9.42 37.02 -89.54
C PRO A 531 8.93 36.97 -88.08
N LEU A 532 7.78 37.61 -87.79
CA LEU A 532 7.17 37.66 -86.45
C LEU A 532 7.10 36.28 -85.75
N GLU A 533 6.77 35.24 -86.52
CA GLU A 533 6.60 33.87 -86.04
C GLU A 533 7.88 33.27 -85.44
N LYS A 534 9.05 33.70 -85.90
CA LYS A 534 10.36 33.18 -85.45
C LYS A 534 10.87 33.82 -84.17
N PHE A 535 10.32 34.95 -83.75
CA PHE A 535 10.77 35.64 -82.53
C PHE A 535 10.48 34.86 -81.26
N ASN A 536 9.41 34.05 -81.23
CA ASN A 536 9.04 33.27 -80.05
C ASN A 536 10.05 32.17 -79.68
N GLU A 537 11.05 31.92 -80.53
CA GLU A 537 12.14 30.95 -80.30
C GLU A 537 13.46 31.64 -79.90
N ILE A 538 13.52 32.96 -79.94
CA ILE A 538 14.73 33.76 -79.66
C ILE A 538 14.84 34.03 -78.15
N THR A 539 16.05 33.87 -77.61
CA THR A 539 16.41 34.33 -76.26
C THR A 539 17.28 35.58 -76.33
N LEU A 540 17.25 36.42 -75.30
CA LEU A 540 18.05 37.64 -75.21
C LEU A 540 19.54 37.37 -75.43
N SER A 541 20.06 36.30 -74.85
CA SER A 541 21.43 35.82 -75.01
C SER A 541 21.78 35.40 -76.45
N SER A 542 20.80 35.02 -77.26
CA SER A 542 21.01 34.73 -78.68
C SER A 542 20.94 35.97 -79.56
N LEU A 543 20.38 37.06 -79.04
CA LEU A 543 20.07 38.29 -79.76
C LEU A 543 21.14 39.37 -79.57
N ILE A 544 21.65 39.52 -78.35
CA ILE A 544 22.68 40.49 -77.96
C ILE A 544 24.00 39.74 -77.81
N THR A 545 25.07 40.22 -78.48
CA THR A 545 26.37 39.54 -78.42
C THR A 545 27.03 39.68 -77.04
N ASP A 546 27.88 38.71 -76.69
CA ASP A 546 28.70 38.74 -75.46
C ASP A 546 29.69 39.92 -75.43
N GLU A 547 29.97 40.55 -76.59
CA GLU A 547 30.83 41.74 -76.70
C GLU A 547 30.25 42.99 -75.99
N ASN A 548 28.95 43.02 -75.68
CA ASN A 548 28.31 44.12 -74.96
C ASN A 548 28.56 44.02 -73.44
N GLU A 549 29.82 44.05 -73.01
CA GLU A 549 30.21 43.85 -71.61
C GLU A 549 29.50 44.81 -70.64
N GLU A 550 29.31 46.08 -71.03
CA GLU A 550 28.62 47.09 -70.21
C GLU A 550 27.14 46.76 -70.00
N PHE A 551 26.45 46.32 -71.07
CA PHE A 551 25.07 45.86 -70.98
C PHE A 551 24.95 44.63 -70.08
N TRP A 552 25.78 43.60 -70.28
CA TRP A 552 25.69 42.35 -69.50
C TRP A 552 26.09 42.54 -68.03
N LYS A 553 26.98 43.49 -67.73
CA LYS A 553 27.34 43.87 -66.37
C LYS A 553 26.17 44.53 -65.63
N GLU A 554 25.45 45.46 -66.28
CA GLU A 554 24.25 46.04 -65.68
C GLU A 554 23.08 45.04 -65.65
N TRP A 555 22.90 44.22 -66.70
CA TRP A 555 21.85 43.19 -66.79
C TRP A 555 21.92 42.14 -65.68
N ASN A 556 23.14 41.74 -65.30
CA ASN A 556 23.38 40.76 -64.24
C ASN A 556 23.62 41.40 -62.86
N SER A 557 23.63 42.73 -62.77
CA SER A 557 23.61 43.42 -61.48
C SER A 557 22.20 43.37 -60.91
N GLU A 558 22.03 43.22 -59.61
CA GLU A 558 20.70 43.24 -58.97
C GLU A 558 20.02 44.65 -59.02
N THR A 559 20.40 45.51 -59.96
CA THR A 559 19.85 46.85 -60.13
C THR A 559 18.63 46.84 -61.05
N GLU A 560 17.59 47.60 -60.69
CA GLU A 560 16.38 47.74 -61.52
C GLU A 560 16.68 48.57 -62.78
N LEU A 561 16.60 47.93 -63.96
CA LEU A 561 16.82 48.56 -65.26
C LEU A 561 15.58 49.32 -65.74
N ASN A 562 15.21 50.38 -65.03
CA ASN A 562 14.07 51.23 -65.39
C ASN A 562 14.54 52.41 -66.24
N HIS A 563 14.06 52.48 -67.49
CA HIS A 563 14.39 53.51 -68.48
C HIS A 563 15.91 53.67 -68.73
N ARG A 564 16.65 52.57 -68.67
CA ARG A 564 18.09 52.56 -68.94
C ARG A 564 18.34 52.56 -70.44
N ILE A 565 19.08 53.55 -70.91
CA ILE A 565 19.47 53.67 -72.31
C ILE A 565 20.89 53.12 -72.47
N PHE A 566 21.02 52.14 -73.36
CA PHE A 566 22.27 51.61 -73.84
C PHE A 566 22.47 52.08 -75.28
N ARG A 567 23.62 52.68 -75.56
CA ARG A 567 23.98 53.16 -76.90
C ARG A 567 24.90 52.15 -77.56
N GLU A 568 24.84 52.07 -78.88
CA GLU A 568 25.74 51.21 -79.70
C GLU A 568 25.70 49.72 -79.28
N VAL A 569 24.51 49.21 -78.92
CA VAL A 569 24.36 47.79 -78.54
C VAL A 569 24.46 46.93 -79.78
N LYS A 570 25.39 45.98 -79.78
CA LYS A 570 25.62 45.04 -80.88
C LYS A 570 24.65 43.86 -80.82
N PHE A 571 23.81 43.75 -81.83
CA PHE A 571 22.90 42.64 -82.04
C PHE A 571 23.49 41.64 -83.03
N SER A 572 23.32 40.34 -82.77
CA SER A 572 23.70 39.25 -83.69
C SER A 572 22.45 38.50 -84.14
N LEU A 573 22.02 38.79 -85.36
CA LEU A 573 20.94 38.08 -86.03
C LEU A 573 21.40 37.72 -87.44
N ASN A 574 21.18 36.47 -87.84
CA ASN A 574 21.58 35.96 -89.16
C ASN A 574 23.07 36.22 -89.52
N ASN A 575 23.97 36.20 -88.53
CA ASN A 575 25.42 36.40 -88.69
C ASN A 575 25.85 37.78 -89.23
N ALA A 576 25.01 38.82 -89.14
CA ALA A 576 25.39 40.20 -89.42
C ALA A 576 25.35 41.05 -88.14
N PRO A 577 26.41 41.81 -87.81
CA PRO A 577 26.41 42.71 -86.66
C PRO A 577 25.62 43.98 -86.98
N TYR A 578 24.64 44.32 -86.14
CA TYR A 578 23.91 45.59 -86.18
C TYR A 578 24.14 46.35 -84.88
N GLU A 579 24.30 47.67 -84.93
CA GLU A 579 24.44 48.53 -83.76
C GLU A 579 23.20 49.42 -83.62
N PHE A 580 22.50 49.29 -82.50
CA PHE A 580 21.26 50.04 -82.22
C PHE A 580 21.32 50.72 -80.85
N GLU A 581 20.53 51.78 -80.69
CA GLU A 581 20.22 52.31 -79.36
C GLU A 581 19.07 51.50 -78.76
N MET A 582 19.20 51.12 -77.49
CA MET A 582 18.23 50.31 -76.77
C MET A 582 17.85 50.94 -75.45
N CYS A 583 16.55 51.15 -75.23
CA CYS A 583 16.00 51.50 -73.93
C CYS A 583 15.40 50.25 -73.26
N VAL A 584 15.84 49.98 -72.04
CA VAL A 584 15.39 48.86 -71.22
C VAL A 584 14.53 49.39 -70.09
N THR A 585 13.33 48.82 -69.94
CA THR A 585 12.44 49.08 -68.80
C THR A 585 11.91 47.77 -68.27
N SER A 586 12.09 47.50 -66.98
CA SER A 586 11.55 46.29 -66.35
C SER A 586 10.16 46.57 -65.76
N VAL A 587 9.22 45.67 -66.03
CA VAL A 587 7.84 45.75 -65.53
C VAL A 587 7.62 44.58 -64.59
N ASN A 588 7.41 44.88 -63.31
CA ASN A 588 7.29 43.86 -62.28
C ASN A 588 5.84 43.69 -61.83
N ARG A 589 5.13 42.69 -62.39
CA ARG A 589 3.81 42.25 -61.92
C ARG A 589 3.65 40.74 -62.09
N GLU A 590 3.63 40.00 -60.98
CA GLU A 590 3.42 38.54 -60.83
C GLU A 590 4.41 37.61 -61.60
N GLU A 591 4.80 37.93 -62.83
CA GLU A 591 6.01 37.44 -63.51
C GLU A 591 6.85 38.65 -63.96
N PRO A 592 8.17 38.69 -63.70
CA PRO A 592 9.00 39.80 -64.17
C PRO A 592 9.15 39.73 -65.68
N VAL A 593 8.77 40.82 -66.36
CA VAL A 593 8.89 40.96 -67.81
C VAL A 593 9.68 42.23 -68.11
N THR A 594 10.61 42.17 -69.05
CA THR A 594 11.42 43.33 -69.46
C THR A 594 11.03 43.74 -70.87
N ILE A 595 10.86 45.05 -71.07
CA ILE A 595 10.54 45.65 -72.36
C ILE A 595 11.81 46.31 -72.90
N LEU A 596 12.13 46.00 -74.15
CA LEU A 596 13.24 46.55 -74.91
C LEU A 596 12.66 47.37 -76.05
N ILE A 597 12.99 48.66 -76.09
CA ILE A 597 12.65 49.57 -77.19
C ILE A 597 13.93 49.85 -77.97
N ILE A 598 13.90 49.67 -79.28
CA ILE A 598 15.10 49.64 -80.13
C ILE A 598 14.95 50.65 -81.28
N SER A 599 15.99 51.41 -81.55
CA SER A 599 16.01 52.42 -82.62
C SER A 599 17.30 52.40 -83.44
N ASP A 600 17.15 52.71 -84.73
CA ASP A 600 18.25 52.93 -85.68
C ASP A 600 18.88 54.30 -85.47
N SER A 601 20.20 54.40 -85.53
CA SER A 601 21.00 55.55 -85.10
C SER A 601 20.96 56.75 -86.07
N VAL A 602 20.09 56.74 -87.09
CA VAL A 602 20.12 57.71 -88.21
C VAL A 602 18.78 58.44 -88.44
N SER A 603 17.92 58.62 -87.44
CA SER A 603 16.80 59.57 -87.58
C SER A 603 16.59 60.45 -86.36
N ASP A 604 16.81 61.77 -86.53
CA ASP A 604 16.41 62.87 -85.64
C ASP A 604 14.88 62.92 -85.46
N SER A 605 14.33 61.95 -84.71
CA SER A 605 13.00 62.10 -84.11
C SER A 605 13.16 61.99 -82.60
N GLU A 606 12.94 63.10 -81.90
CA GLU A 606 12.93 63.20 -80.44
C GLU A 606 12.23 61.96 -79.83
N MET A 607 12.97 61.16 -79.06
CA MET A 607 12.39 60.18 -78.15
C MET A 607 11.48 60.96 -77.19
N ILE A 608 10.17 60.99 -77.45
CA ILE A 608 9.20 61.52 -76.50
C ILE A 608 9.16 60.53 -75.33
N PRO A 609 9.63 60.89 -74.13
CA PRO A 609 9.48 59.99 -72.99
C PRO A 609 7.99 59.88 -72.68
N ILE A 610 7.49 58.65 -72.52
CA ILE A 610 6.09 58.29 -72.24
C ILE A 610 5.55 59.02 -70.98
N THR A 611 6.43 59.61 -70.18
CA THR A 611 6.16 60.39 -68.95
C THR A 611 5.51 61.77 -69.16
N ALA A 612 5.38 62.31 -70.37
CA ALA A 612 4.81 63.66 -70.59
C ALA A 612 3.26 63.76 -70.56
N LEU A 613 2.54 62.67 -70.26
CA LEU A 613 1.06 62.58 -70.36
C LEU A 613 0.30 62.50 -69.03
N ILE A 614 0.93 62.70 -67.86
CA ILE A 614 0.24 62.67 -66.56
C ILE A 614 0.55 63.91 -65.71
N PRO A 615 -0.44 64.77 -65.37
CA PRO A 615 -0.23 65.87 -64.44
C PRO A 615 0.09 65.33 -63.04
N ALA A 616 1.29 65.62 -62.52
CA ALA A 616 1.78 65.16 -61.22
C ALA A 616 1.01 65.70 -59.98
N ALA A 617 -0.02 66.54 -60.17
CA ALA A 617 -0.71 67.25 -59.08
C ALA A 617 -2.03 66.60 -58.61
N GLY A 618 -2.47 65.45 -59.16
CA GLY A 618 -3.80 64.89 -58.87
C GLY A 618 -3.89 63.72 -57.88
N PHE A 619 -2.85 62.90 -57.72
CA PHE A 619 -2.96 61.59 -57.05
C PHE A 619 -3.25 61.64 -55.56
N HIS A 620 -2.49 62.47 -54.83
CA HIS A 620 -2.64 62.64 -53.40
C HIS A 620 -4.04 63.16 -53.05
N GLN A 621 -4.59 64.04 -53.89
CA GLN A 621 -5.94 64.56 -53.74
C GLN A 621 -6.99 63.48 -53.98
N GLN A 622 -6.85 62.70 -55.05
CA GLN A 622 -7.75 61.58 -55.34
C GLN A 622 -7.75 60.50 -54.23
N LEU A 623 -6.60 60.24 -53.59
CA LEU A 623 -6.53 59.32 -52.45
C LEU A 623 -7.28 59.83 -51.22
N VAL A 624 -7.11 61.11 -50.88
CA VAL A 624 -7.83 61.72 -49.75
C VAL A 624 -9.33 61.75 -50.05
N ASP A 625 -9.72 62.11 -51.27
CA ASP A 625 -11.13 62.15 -51.68
C ASP A 625 -11.80 60.78 -51.63
N LEU A 626 -11.10 59.73 -52.08
CA LEU A 626 -11.59 58.35 -51.99
C LEU A 626 -11.72 57.91 -50.53
N MET A 627 -10.73 58.23 -49.69
CA MET A 627 -10.73 57.85 -48.29
C MET A 627 -11.87 58.54 -47.51
N LEU A 628 -12.03 59.87 -47.70
CA LEU A 628 -13.14 60.63 -47.09
C LEU A 628 -14.49 60.07 -47.52
N SER A 629 -14.66 59.80 -48.82
CA SER A 629 -15.93 59.24 -49.34
C SER A 629 -16.21 57.84 -48.79
N SER A 630 -15.17 57.04 -48.53
CA SER A 630 -15.32 55.70 -47.97
C SER A 630 -15.76 55.76 -46.50
N VAL A 631 -15.17 56.68 -45.72
CA VAL A 631 -15.55 56.90 -44.32
C VAL A 631 -16.96 57.48 -44.23
N GLU A 632 -17.29 58.48 -45.03
CA GLU A 632 -18.62 59.08 -45.06
C GLU A 632 -19.69 58.06 -45.46
N ALA A 633 -19.44 57.25 -46.50
CA ALA A 633 -20.33 56.18 -46.91
C ALA A 633 -20.56 55.13 -45.79
N TRP A 634 -19.50 54.79 -45.05
CA TRP A 634 -19.61 53.91 -43.88
C TRP A 634 -20.43 54.55 -42.76
N GLU A 635 -20.12 55.79 -42.36
CA GLU A 635 -20.77 56.47 -41.24
C GLU A 635 -22.26 56.69 -41.52
N ILE A 636 -22.63 57.02 -42.76
CA ILE A 636 -24.04 57.18 -43.17
C ILE A 636 -24.78 55.83 -43.16
N SER A 637 -24.20 54.79 -43.77
CA SER A 637 -24.89 53.51 -43.95
C SER A 637 -24.99 52.68 -42.67
N THR A 638 -23.95 52.70 -41.85
CA THR A 638 -23.86 51.85 -40.64
C THR A 638 -24.20 52.59 -39.36
N ARG A 639 -24.21 53.94 -39.37
CA ARG A 639 -24.27 54.81 -38.18
C ARG A 639 -23.17 54.55 -37.15
N SER A 640 -22.10 53.87 -37.57
CA SER A 640 -20.92 53.56 -36.77
C SER A 640 -19.79 54.53 -37.07
N THR A 641 -18.86 54.70 -36.13
CA THR A 641 -17.72 55.62 -36.31
C THR A 641 -16.65 55.05 -37.23
N ARG A 642 -15.78 55.92 -37.77
CA ARG A 642 -14.56 55.46 -38.49
C ARG A 642 -13.61 54.56 -37.69
N ILE A 643 -13.66 54.59 -36.35
CA ILE A 643 -12.85 53.69 -35.49
C ILE A 643 -13.39 52.26 -35.61
N GLU A 644 -14.71 52.10 -35.62
CA GLU A 644 -15.34 50.80 -35.85
C GLU A 644 -15.11 50.30 -37.28
N LEU A 645 -15.04 51.20 -38.28
CA LEU A 645 -14.61 50.82 -39.63
C LEU A 645 -13.20 50.23 -39.62
N ALA A 646 -12.26 50.86 -38.91
CA ALA A 646 -10.90 50.37 -38.79
C ALA A 646 -10.82 49.00 -38.09
N GLU A 647 -11.59 48.82 -37.00
CA GLU A 647 -11.65 47.57 -36.25
C GLU A 647 -12.29 46.43 -37.07
N LYS A 648 -13.46 46.67 -37.68
CA LYS A 648 -14.19 45.67 -38.47
C LYS A 648 -13.46 45.28 -39.75
N SER A 649 -12.85 46.24 -40.44
CA SER A 649 -12.11 45.94 -41.67
C SER A 649 -10.77 45.26 -41.39
N GLY A 650 -10.18 45.45 -40.20
CA GLY A 650 -8.83 44.99 -39.87
C GLY A 650 -7.73 45.65 -40.70
N ILE A 651 -8.06 46.65 -41.54
CA ILE A 651 -7.15 47.33 -42.47
C ILE A 651 -6.27 48.34 -41.71
N TRP A 652 -6.89 49.08 -40.79
CA TRP A 652 -6.22 50.13 -40.03
C TRP A 652 -6.11 49.73 -38.56
N ARG A 653 -4.91 49.89 -37.98
CA ARG A 653 -4.68 49.58 -36.57
C ARG A 653 -5.36 50.61 -35.67
N VAL A 654 -6.20 50.14 -34.76
CA VAL A 654 -6.77 50.93 -33.66
C VAL A 654 -5.81 50.89 -32.47
N SER A 655 -5.46 52.06 -31.93
CA SER A 655 -4.62 52.21 -30.73
C SER A 655 -5.33 53.00 -29.64
N ILE A 656 -4.91 52.84 -28.39
CA ILE A 656 -5.41 53.63 -27.26
C ILE A 656 -4.37 54.70 -26.94
N ASP A 657 -4.74 55.98 -27.07
CA ASP A 657 -3.90 57.12 -26.68
C ASP A 657 -4.68 58.01 -25.70
N ASP A 658 -4.08 58.34 -24.56
CA ASP A 658 -4.70 59.15 -23.48
C ASP A 658 -6.12 58.68 -23.10
N GLY A 659 -6.31 57.36 -23.02
CA GLY A 659 -7.58 56.75 -22.62
C GLY A 659 -8.70 56.80 -23.67
N ARG A 660 -8.40 57.16 -24.93
CA ARG A 660 -9.37 57.13 -26.05
C ARG A 660 -8.86 56.27 -27.21
N LEU A 661 -9.77 55.54 -27.87
CA LEU A 661 -9.45 54.81 -29.10
C LEU A 661 -9.16 55.81 -30.24
N ARG A 662 -8.13 55.54 -31.03
CA ARG A 662 -7.69 56.36 -32.16
C ARG A 662 -7.21 55.51 -33.33
N THR A 663 -7.29 56.05 -34.54
CA THR A 663 -6.80 55.42 -35.78
C THR A 663 -5.74 56.29 -36.44
N ARG A 664 -4.62 56.57 -35.72
CA ARG A 664 -3.59 57.55 -36.12
C ARG A 664 -3.07 57.40 -37.55
N SER A 665 -2.96 56.18 -38.06
CA SER A 665 -2.50 55.93 -39.43
C SER A 665 -3.57 56.25 -40.47
N MET A 666 -4.84 56.00 -40.16
CA MET A 666 -6.01 56.28 -40.99
C MET A 666 -6.31 57.78 -41.04
N ASP A 667 -6.22 58.47 -39.88
CA ASP A 667 -6.50 59.90 -39.76
C ASP A 667 -5.60 60.76 -40.67
N ARG A 668 -4.39 60.28 -41.01
CA ARG A 668 -3.47 60.96 -41.95
C ARG A 668 -4.02 61.04 -43.38
N TYR A 669 -4.96 60.17 -43.75
CA TYR A 669 -5.56 60.14 -45.09
C TYR A 669 -6.85 60.98 -45.18
N MET A 670 -7.21 61.71 -44.12
CA MET A 670 -8.39 62.59 -44.10
C MET A 670 -8.08 64.01 -44.60
N SER A 671 -6.81 64.37 -44.80
CA SER A 671 -6.44 65.68 -45.35
C SER A 671 -5.12 65.61 -46.12
N LEU A 672 -5.01 66.44 -47.17
CA LEU A 672 -3.78 66.53 -47.97
C LEU A 672 -2.56 66.95 -47.13
N LYS A 673 -2.76 67.80 -46.11
CA LYS A 673 -1.69 68.31 -45.23
C LYS A 673 -1.05 67.22 -44.36
N LEU A 674 -1.84 66.23 -43.93
CA LEU A 674 -1.38 65.16 -43.03
C LEU A 674 -0.97 63.89 -43.79
N LEU A 675 -1.22 63.85 -45.11
CA LEU A 675 -0.93 62.69 -45.95
C LEU A 675 0.58 62.44 -46.03
N PRO A 676 1.05 61.20 -45.81
CA PRO A 676 2.48 60.90 -45.90
C PRO A 676 3.01 61.13 -47.33
N LYS A 677 4.26 61.59 -47.46
CA LYS A 677 4.94 61.76 -48.77
C LYS A 677 4.94 60.49 -49.64
N LYS A 678 4.84 59.31 -49.03
CA LYS A 678 4.65 58.01 -49.70
C LYS A 678 3.37 57.36 -49.13
N PRO A 679 2.19 57.61 -49.72
CA PRO A 679 0.93 57.13 -49.17
C PRO A 679 0.76 55.62 -49.37
N ARG A 680 0.18 54.94 -48.38
CA ARG A 680 -0.23 53.53 -48.42
C ARG A 680 -1.56 53.40 -49.19
N TRP A 681 -1.50 53.69 -50.48
CA TRP A 681 -2.68 53.72 -51.35
C TRP A 681 -3.47 52.41 -51.36
N ARG A 682 -2.80 51.26 -51.18
CA ARG A 682 -3.45 49.93 -51.12
C ARG A 682 -4.46 49.82 -49.98
N GLU A 683 -4.14 50.39 -48.82
CA GLU A 683 -5.06 50.34 -47.67
C GLU A 683 -6.28 51.24 -47.90
N VAL A 684 -6.13 52.35 -48.61
CA VAL A 684 -7.24 53.23 -49.02
C VAL A 684 -8.17 52.51 -50.01
N LEU A 685 -7.62 51.82 -51.02
CA LEU A 685 -8.42 51.03 -51.96
C LEU A 685 -9.14 49.88 -51.26
N ARG A 686 -8.45 49.14 -50.38
CA ARG A 686 -9.06 48.05 -49.60
C ARG A 686 -10.19 48.56 -48.72
N THR A 687 -10.04 49.75 -48.14
CA THR A 687 -11.10 50.38 -47.33
C THR A 687 -12.33 50.68 -48.20
N ALA A 688 -12.13 51.28 -49.37
CA ALA A 688 -13.22 51.56 -50.30
C ALA A 688 -13.93 50.28 -50.79
N HIS A 689 -13.17 49.23 -51.13
CA HIS A 689 -13.72 47.93 -51.51
C HIS A 689 -14.48 47.25 -50.36
N PHE A 690 -13.95 47.30 -49.14
CA PHE A 690 -14.61 46.78 -47.95
C PHE A 690 -15.94 47.49 -47.71
N VAL A 691 -15.97 48.83 -47.79
CA VAL A 691 -17.21 49.61 -47.65
C VAL A 691 -18.20 49.29 -48.77
N LEU A 692 -17.76 49.16 -50.02
CA LEU A 692 -18.63 48.76 -51.14
C LEU A 692 -19.19 47.34 -51.02
N ALA A 693 -18.49 46.44 -50.34
CA ALA A 693 -18.88 45.05 -50.15
C ALA A 693 -19.80 44.87 -48.93
N GLU A 694 -19.49 45.52 -47.81
CA GLU A 694 -20.17 45.31 -46.53
C GLU A 694 -21.34 46.27 -46.28
N CYS A 695 -21.41 47.41 -46.97
CA CYS A 695 -22.46 48.40 -46.76
C CYS A 695 -23.52 48.37 -47.86
N GLU A 696 -24.79 48.41 -47.46
CA GLU A 696 -25.89 48.72 -48.37
C GLU A 696 -25.92 50.23 -48.64
N LEU A 697 -25.29 50.64 -49.74
CA LEU A 697 -25.18 52.05 -50.14
C LEU A 697 -26.29 52.44 -51.13
N GLU A 698 -26.83 53.65 -50.97
CA GLU A 698 -27.69 54.27 -51.99
C GLU A 698 -26.99 54.31 -53.36
N SER A 699 -27.75 54.15 -54.43
CA SER A 699 -27.22 54.00 -55.80
C SER A 699 -26.29 55.15 -56.20
N GLY A 700 -26.62 56.39 -55.84
CA GLY A 700 -25.80 57.58 -56.10
C GLY A 700 -24.46 57.55 -55.36
N THR A 701 -24.47 57.20 -54.07
CA THR A 701 -23.26 57.09 -53.24
C THR A 701 -22.37 55.95 -53.71
N LYS A 702 -22.95 54.79 -54.05
CA LYS A 702 -22.24 53.63 -54.58
C LYS A 702 -21.56 53.95 -55.91
N GLN A 703 -22.26 54.64 -56.82
CA GLN A 703 -21.72 55.06 -58.11
C GLN A 703 -20.62 56.11 -57.96
N SER A 704 -20.80 57.09 -57.07
CA SER A 704 -19.78 58.10 -56.74
C SER A 704 -18.51 57.47 -56.16
N LEU A 705 -18.65 56.58 -55.18
CA LEU A 705 -17.53 55.89 -54.55
C LEU A 705 -16.80 54.98 -55.54
N THR A 706 -17.54 54.25 -56.38
CA THR A 706 -16.97 53.40 -57.44
C THR A 706 -16.25 54.24 -58.51
N LYS A 707 -16.77 55.43 -58.86
CA LYS A 707 -16.10 56.35 -59.78
C LYS A 707 -14.78 56.88 -59.20
N LYS A 708 -14.76 57.31 -57.93
CA LYS A 708 -13.52 57.76 -57.25
C LYS A 708 -12.51 56.63 -57.11
N LEU A 709 -12.99 55.42 -56.78
CA LEU A 709 -12.17 54.21 -56.72
C LEU A 709 -11.53 53.88 -58.07
N ASN A 710 -12.32 53.97 -59.15
CA ASN A 710 -11.84 53.76 -60.51
C ASN A 710 -10.83 54.83 -60.93
N LEU A 711 -11.01 56.10 -60.54
CA LEU A 711 -10.04 57.16 -60.84
C LEU A 711 -8.68 56.93 -60.16
N VAL A 712 -8.68 56.58 -58.86
CA VAL A 712 -7.45 56.23 -58.14
C VAL A 712 -6.83 54.97 -58.75
N SER A 713 -7.64 53.96 -59.07
CA SER A 713 -7.18 52.72 -59.72
C SER A 713 -6.64 52.95 -61.12
N GLN A 714 -7.23 53.87 -61.89
CA GLN A 714 -6.74 54.29 -63.21
C GLN A 714 -5.43 55.05 -63.08
N HIS A 715 -5.29 55.95 -62.10
CA HIS A 715 -4.03 56.63 -61.84
C HIS A 715 -2.92 55.64 -61.46
N ILE A 716 -3.20 54.67 -60.59
CA ILE A 716 -2.25 53.61 -60.23
C ILE A 716 -1.96 52.71 -61.44
N ARG A 717 -2.94 52.41 -62.29
CA ARG A 717 -2.73 51.64 -63.51
C ARG A 717 -1.85 52.42 -64.49
N ALA A 718 -2.06 53.71 -64.64
CA ALA A 718 -1.29 54.58 -65.53
C ALA A 718 0.15 54.80 -65.00
N GLU A 719 0.32 55.05 -63.69
CA GLU A 719 1.64 55.16 -63.03
C GLU A 719 2.43 53.85 -63.06
N ALA A 720 1.75 52.70 -63.10
CA ALA A 720 2.39 51.39 -63.18
C ALA A 720 2.40 50.80 -64.62
N LEU A 721 1.98 51.57 -65.61
CA LEU A 721 2.13 51.30 -67.06
C LEU A 721 3.25 52.19 -67.66
N ILE A 722 3.57 53.31 -67.01
CA ILE A 722 4.86 54.03 -67.09
C ILE A 722 5.88 53.23 -66.29
#